data_AF-A0A7C7XLI6-F1
#
_entry.id   AF-A0A7C7XLI6-F1
#
_cell.length_a   1.000
_cell.length_b   1.000
_cell.length_c   1.000
_cell.angle_alpha   90.00
_cell.angle_beta   90.00
_cell.angle_gamma   90.00
#
_symmetry.space_group_name_H-M   'P 1'
#
loop_
_entity.id
_entity.type
_entity.pdbx_description
1 polymer ?
#
loop_
_entity_poly.entity_id
_entity_poly.type
_entity_poly.pdbx_seq_one_letter_code
_entity_poly.pdbx_strand_id
1 'polypeptide(L)'
;MSILKKPAKALTAEDYRKLAKPLGSRVPYPMMGVGYVTDDKGKRTLTRFLGTLDKPLNVTSERDLDDIEGTLIRNMPTPEMLPLFYEVMSAMDPRNERRAMFLKGAPGAGKTFLGELSGKTISPEGAIKVDCTDMNLNELFFETVLDFNANANFYDALNSKIEKYNAAKTQEDRDHIFNPMSIDILEDCLGDAFSREGHKIGIDWAGVKDAHKDEDGKKLDTKESIERAIDGLKKVSTKEGLDKLGGNSLGMATQEGVAWKAYKEGRVLILDEVNRAKRGTFGVLHGWMQFIINEIDDCRVRNPLKEKGDSSKTHLHFKRDEMASGHFVFMTGNLEDDSDEVLEIPEALSSRIVPQHIPKATVQGWQHRICQILTGIPISTLYNAQSDVWDKNPEEFGKKLVEWRMLREERVVPQHQLAMLRRWQDVMQATENLAEFLDSTAKAVDPDSDWQKIGKLSQLLDDISDSFKREASIDFRKITFFINKAFMDKPSVRPPQGPGAPDIEPLIDPMDVTESPEDIRRKMGTHMTYVILDWIISNTYERKKDDLGNQLMQFAAECGIVDPHLIEGMASNRRTFAELLDENPFENKDLEGRLMLVQDLMCNYLRREYPEISNDNDDILPTSVLKRTMEDMLREDVAPEFDAERNVLVFSRDPEILESEPLTEVAMVEGQANKPSLDTMVSQYSLLATLAAPKLREHNLVSLWKQTLADHNGISKGVEGLKDTSLMIADNDEDADLAMTTVTVASDDRTKEVPLHVIWNKHTDRVVVVGEGEIDSSLKRAFNDSRTYYVDRNDAEAVKVLRSGLRFVAGADTKEASRDLKGAFMMRNSLTNGDDWCDKRVSDLLLSRDVVNHKPQYLTESIAEQKPL
;
A
#
# COMPACT_ATOMS: atom_id res chain seq x y z
N MET A 1 -1.46 30.17 28.66
CA MET A 1 0.01 30.03 28.63
C MET A 1 0.30 28.53 28.77
N SER A 2 1.11 27.94 27.89
CA SER A 2 1.47 26.51 27.94
C SER A 2 2.06 26.16 29.31
N ILE A 3 1.59 25.07 29.91
CA ILE A 3 2.07 24.53 31.18
C ILE A 3 3.48 23.97 30.99
N LEU A 4 3.76 23.32 29.85
CA LEU A 4 5.07 22.74 29.55
C LEU A 4 6.18 23.79 29.39
N LYS A 5 5.83 25.05 29.10
CA LYS A 5 6.76 26.19 29.11
C LYS A 5 7.16 26.66 30.51
N LYS A 6 6.40 26.30 31.54
CA LYS A 6 6.77 26.62 32.93
C LYS A 6 7.96 25.77 33.36
N PRO A 7 8.87 26.30 34.19
CA PRO A 7 9.89 25.46 34.81
C PRO A 7 9.31 24.36 35.68
N ALA A 8 9.95 23.19 35.72
CA ALA A 8 9.43 22.03 36.45
C ALA A 8 9.16 22.33 37.94
N LYS A 9 10.04 23.11 38.60
CA LYS A 9 9.87 23.55 39.99
C LYS A 9 8.68 24.49 40.21
N ALA A 10 8.18 25.13 39.16
CA ALA A 10 7.03 26.03 39.20
C ALA A 10 5.70 25.34 38.92
N LEU A 11 5.70 24.03 38.62
CA LEU A 11 4.48 23.25 38.39
C LEU A 11 3.76 22.99 39.71
N THR A 12 2.47 23.33 39.74
CA THR A 12 1.58 23.04 40.87
C THR A 12 0.99 21.62 40.77
N ALA A 13 0.43 21.11 41.86
CA ALA A 13 -0.30 19.84 41.85
C ALA A 13 -1.50 19.85 40.87
N GLU A 14 -2.08 21.01 40.58
CA GLU A 14 -3.14 21.16 39.58
C GLU A 14 -2.57 21.10 38.16
N ASP A 15 -1.41 21.70 37.90
CA ASP A 15 -0.72 21.60 36.61
C ASP A 15 -0.42 20.13 36.27
N TYR A 16 0.11 19.36 37.23
CA TYR A 16 0.35 17.92 37.04
C TYR A 16 -0.93 17.14 36.73
N ARG A 17 -2.05 17.45 37.40
CA ARG A 17 -3.35 16.82 37.10
C ARG A 17 -3.87 17.16 35.71
N LYS A 18 -3.67 18.39 35.24
CA LYS A 18 -4.07 18.81 33.89
C LYS A 18 -3.25 18.14 32.79
N LEU A 19 -1.96 17.93 33.06
CA LEU A 19 -1.05 17.25 32.14
C LEU A 19 -1.24 15.73 32.10
N ALA A 20 -1.68 15.10 33.20
CA ALA A 20 -1.84 13.65 33.24
C ALA A 20 -3.04 13.17 32.39
N LYS A 21 -2.75 12.34 31.39
CA LYS A 21 -3.74 11.73 30.48
C LYS A 21 -3.70 10.21 30.65
N PRO A 22 -4.81 9.56 31.06
CA PRO A 22 -4.83 8.12 31.32
C PRO A 22 -5.01 7.32 30.02
N LEU A 23 -3.93 7.13 29.26
CA LEU A 23 -3.90 6.31 28.04
C LEU A 23 -4.25 4.86 28.37
N GLY A 24 -5.14 4.23 27.58
CA GLY A 24 -5.59 2.87 27.82
C GLY A 24 -6.86 2.76 28.68
N SER A 25 -7.41 3.90 29.14
CA SER A 25 -8.62 3.92 30.00
C SER A 25 -9.93 3.76 29.23
N ARG A 26 -9.99 4.22 27.98
CA ARG A 26 -11.19 4.18 27.13
C ARG A 26 -11.00 3.25 25.94
N VAL A 27 -9.89 3.43 25.23
CA VAL A 27 -9.45 2.49 24.20
C VAL A 27 -8.33 1.63 24.78
N PRO A 28 -8.49 0.30 24.88
CA PRO A 28 -7.40 -0.58 25.31
C PRO A 28 -6.16 -0.34 24.44
N TYR A 29 -5.07 0.11 25.06
CA TYR A 29 -3.83 0.39 24.34
C TYR A 29 -2.91 -0.84 24.39
N PRO A 30 -2.49 -1.38 23.23
CA PRO A 30 -1.60 -2.54 23.18
C PRO A 30 -0.25 -2.27 23.86
N MET A 31 0.31 -3.29 24.49
CA MET A 31 1.62 -3.25 25.14
C MET A 31 2.27 -4.64 25.12
N MET A 32 3.60 -4.68 24.99
CA MET A 32 4.36 -5.91 25.15
C MET A 32 4.72 -6.16 26.61
N GLY A 33 4.27 -7.31 27.14
CA GLY A 33 4.62 -7.82 28.46
C GLY A 33 5.64 -8.95 28.41
N VAL A 34 6.14 -9.35 29.58
CA VAL A 34 6.97 -10.54 29.76
C VAL A 34 6.25 -11.46 30.75
N GLY A 35 6.07 -12.72 30.39
CA GLY A 35 5.33 -13.68 31.20
C GLY A 35 5.73 -15.12 30.91
N TYR A 36 5.31 -16.04 31.79
CA TYR A 36 5.48 -17.46 31.55
C TYR A 36 4.31 -17.99 30.74
N VAL A 37 4.56 -18.43 29.51
CA VAL A 37 3.59 -19.16 28.69
C VAL A 37 3.89 -20.65 28.83
N THR A 38 2.84 -21.44 28.99
CA THR A 38 2.94 -22.90 29.04
C THR A 38 2.58 -23.41 27.65
N ASP A 39 3.50 -24.11 26.99
CA ASP A 39 3.19 -24.75 25.71
C ASP A 39 2.22 -25.94 25.90
N ASP A 40 1.72 -26.48 24.79
CA ASP A 40 0.79 -27.63 24.78
C ASP A 40 1.41 -28.89 25.41
N LYS A 41 2.74 -28.91 25.63
CA LYS A 41 3.49 -29.99 26.26
C LYS A 41 3.74 -29.73 27.75
N GLY A 42 3.16 -28.67 28.32
CA GLY A 42 3.28 -28.32 29.74
C GLY A 42 4.58 -27.61 30.12
N LYS A 43 5.43 -27.24 29.15
CA LYS A 43 6.70 -26.55 29.41
C LYS A 43 6.46 -25.05 29.55
N ARG A 44 6.78 -24.53 30.74
CA ARG A 44 6.75 -23.09 31.02
C ARG A 44 7.98 -22.42 30.43
N THR A 45 7.76 -21.50 29.51
CA THR A 45 8.82 -20.71 28.88
C THR A 45 8.56 -19.23 29.17
N LEU A 46 9.58 -18.53 29.66
CA LEU A 46 9.52 -17.08 29.80
C LEU A 46 9.55 -16.48 28.39
N THR A 47 8.47 -15.84 27.99
CA THR A 47 8.32 -15.24 26.67
C THR A 47 7.76 -13.83 26.76
N ARG A 48 7.93 -13.07 25.69
CA ARG A 48 7.20 -11.81 25.50
C ARG A 48 5.81 -12.13 24.94
N PHE A 49 4.81 -11.38 25.37
CA PHE A 49 3.45 -11.50 24.85
C PHE A 49 2.87 -10.12 24.58
N LEU A 50 2.04 -10.01 23.54
CA LEU A 50 1.26 -8.81 23.29
C LEU A 50 -0.02 -8.89 24.12
N GLY A 51 -0.35 -7.81 24.81
CA GLY A 51 -1.60 -7.67 25.55
C GLY A 51 -2.05 -6.22 25.58
N THR A 52 -2.90 -5.89 26.53
CA THR A 52 -3.31 -4.51 26.81
C THR A 52 -2.84 -4.08 28.19
N LEU A 53 -2.77 -2.77 28.43
CA LEU A 53 -2.40 -2.25 29.73
C LEU A 53 -3.44 -2.60 30.81
N ASP A 54 -3.03 -3.35 31.85
CA ASP A 54 -3.86 -3.65 33.02
C ASP A 54 -4.33 -2.40 33.77
N LYS A 55 -3.52 -1.34 33.73
CA LYS A 55 -3.82 -0.03 34.30
C LYS A 55 -3.44 1.06 33.29
N PRO A 56 -4.25 2.12 33.17
CA PRO A 56 -3.94 3.21 32.25
C PRO A 56 -2.55 3.80 32.51
N LEU A 57 -1.80 4.06 31.43
CA LEU A 57 -0.55 4.79 31.49
C LEU A 57 -0.86 6.29 31.59
N ASN A 58 -0.32 6.95 32.62
CA ASN A 58 -0.40 8.40 32.71
C ASN A 58 0.64 9.04 31.79
N VAL A 59 0.19 9.50 30.63
CA VAL A 59 1.01 10.27 29.68
C VAL A 59 0.92 11.75 30.05
N THR A 60 2.07 12.43 30.12
CA THR A 60 2.10 13.89 30.31
C THR A 60 1.84 14.58 28.98
N SER A 61 0.75 15.31 28.84
CA SER A 61 0.42 16.02 27.59
C SER A 61 -0.48 17.24 27.79
N GLU A 62 -0.28 18.25 26.95
CA GLU A 62 -1.18 19.41 26.80
C GLU A 62 -2.37 19.14 25.89
N ARG A 63 -2.37 18.01 25.17
CA ARG A 63 -3.44 17.60 24.28
C ARG A 63 -4.55 16.90 25.06
N ASP A 64 -5.75 16.86 24.51
CA ASP A 64 -6.83 16.07 25.11
C ASP A 64 -6.61 14.57 24.89
N LEU A 65 -7.32 13.73 25.64
CA LEU A 65 -7.11 12.27 25.57
C LEU A 65 -7.60 11.69 24.24
N ASP A 66 -8.61 12.27 23.58
CA ASP A 66 -9.10 11.79 22.28
C ASP A 66 -8.06 12.03 21.18
N ASP A 67 -7.41 13.19 21.20
CA ASP A 67 -6.36 13.57 20.26
C ASP A 67 -5.15 12.65 20.41
N ILE A 68 -4.82 12.29 21.65
CA ILE A 68 -3.74 11.36 21.97
C ILE A 68 -4.09 9.95 21.49
N GLU A 69 -5.25 9.41 21.89
CA GLU A 69 -5.69 8.07 21.49
C GLU A 69 -5.79 7.95 19.96
N GLY A 70 -6.39 8.93 19.29
CA GLY A 70 -6.46 8.96 17.82
C GLY A 70 -5.07 9.03 17.17
N THR A 71 -4.18 9.90 17.67
CA THR A 71 -2.81 10.02 17.15
C THR A 71 -2.04 8.70 17.32
N LEU A 72 -2.12 8.08 18.50
CA LEU A 72 -1.35 6.88 18.84
C LEU A 72 -1.90 5.61 18.20
N ILE A 73 -3.22 5.47 17.98
CA ILE A 73 -3.76 4.31 17.27
C ILE A 73 -3.31 4.30 15.81
N ARG A 74 -3.34 5.46 15.14
CA ARG A 74 -2.91 5.59 13.74
C ARG A 74 -1.41 5.47 13.55
N ASN A 75 -0.64 5.97 14.52
CA ASN A 75 0.83 6.01 14.46
C ASN A 75 1.46 5.09 15.51
N MET A 76 0.77 4.01 15.87
CA MET A 76 1.25 3.07 16.87
C MET A 76 2.64 2.55 16.49
N PRO A 77 3.61 2.54 17.43
CA PRO A 77 4.87 1.84 17.22
C PRO A 77 4.64 0.35 17.00
N THR A 78 5.54 -0.30 16.26
CA THR A 78 5.49 -1.76 16.12
C THR A 78 5.58 -2.44 17.49
N PRO A 79 5.09 -3.69 17.64
CA PRO A 79 5.07 -4.37 18.93
C PRO A 79 6.41 -4.35 19.66
N GLU A 80 7.52 -4.54 18.93
CA GLU A 80 8.87 -4.54 19.48
C GLU A 80 9.33 -3.17 20.01
N MET A 81 8.75 -2.08 19.49
CA MET A 81 9.03 -0.70 19.90
C MET A 81 8.07 -0.18 20.98
N LEU A 82 6.95 -0.85 21.26
CA LEU A 82 6.00 -0.42 22.30
C LEU A 82 6.64 -0.26 23.69
N PRO A 83 7.54 -1.17 24.15
CA PRO A 83 8.26 -0.95 25.41
C PRO A 83 9.13 0.31 25.39
N LEU A 84 9.84 0.55 24.29
CA LEU A 84 10.68 1.74 24.14
C LEU A 84 9.83 3.01 24.15
N PHE A 85 8.67 3.01 23.47
CA PHE A 85 7.73 4.12 23.50
C PHE A 85 7.31 4.46 24.94
N TYR A 86 6.97 3.44 25.74
CA TYR A 86 6.62 3.61 27.14
C TYR A 86 7.77 4.22 27.95
N GLU A 87 8.99 3.75 27.73
CA GLU A 87 10.19 4.30 28.40
C GLU A 87 10.41 5.76 28.03
N VAL A 88 10.22 6.14 26.76
CA VAL A 88 10.30 7.53 26.30
C VAL A 88 9.23 8.40 26.98
N MET A 89 7.97 7.95 27.00
CA MET A 89 6.87 8.68 27.67
C MET A 89 7.13 8.85 29.16
N SER A 90 7.69 7.83 29.82
CA SER A 90 8.05 7.89 31.24
C SER A 90 9.26 8.81 31.49
N ALA A 91 10.22 8.85 30.56
CA ALA A 91 11.37 9.74 30.62
C ALA A 91 11.00 11.22 30.41
N MET A 92 9.95 11.49 29.63
CA MET A 92 9.43 12.83 29.37
C MET A 92 8.57 13.40 30.51
N ASP A 93 8.22 12.60 31.52
CA ASP A 93 7.46 13.09 32.68
C ASP A 93 8.23 14.26 33.35
N PRO A 94 7.58 15.40 33.62
CA PRO A 94 8.22 16.54 34.27
C PRO A 94 8.87 16.27 35.63
N ARG A 95 8.48 15.16 36.29
CA ARG A 95 9.07 14.70 37.56
C ARG A 95 10.37 13.92 37.36
N ASN A 96 10.66 13.47 36.15
CA ASN A 96 11.93 12.84 35.84
C ASN A 96 13.00 13.92 35.66
N GLU A 97 14.09 13.79 36.42
CA GLU A 97 15.21 14.72 36.36
C GLU A 97 16.19 14.39 35.21
N ARG A 98 16.20 13.14 34.73
CA ARG A 98 17.02 12.75 33.57
C ARG A 98 16.25 13.05 32.29
N ARG A 99 16.62 14.12 31.59
CA ARG A 99 15.88 14.66 30.44
C ARG A 99 16.48 14.29 29.08
N ALA A 100 17.13 13.13 28.98
CA ALA A 100 17.68 12.64 27.72
C ALA A 100 17.50 11.14 27.55
N MET A 101 17.42 10.72 26.29
CA MET A 101 17.42 9.31 25.89
C MET A 101 18.08 9.16 24.52
N PHE A 102 18.69 8.00 24.27
CA PHE A 102 19.39 7.72 23.03
C PHE A 102 19.02 6.35 22.49
N LEU A 103 18.55 6.31 21.24
CA LEU A 103 18.22 5.08 20.52
C LEU A 103 19.21 4.80 19.40
N LYS A 104 19.73 3.56 19.38
CA LYS A 104 20.53 3.01 18.28
C LYS A 104 19.78 1.88 17.59
N GLY A 105 19.99 1.72 16.28
CA GLY A 105 19.36 0.65 15.51
C GLY A 105 19.63 0.78 14.03
N ALA A 106 19.23 -0.22 13.25
CA ALA A 106 19.42 -0.24 11.81
C ALA A 106 18.76 0.97 11.10
N PRO A 107 19.20 1.33 9.88
CA PRO A 107 18.47 2.27 9.03
C PRO A 107 17.01 1.84 8.87
N GLY A 108 16.10 2.82 8.83
CA GLY A 108 14.67 2.53 8.66
C GLY A 108 13.95 1.91 9.87
N ALA A 109 14.64 1.61 10.98
CA ALA A 109 14.05 0.98 12.17
C ALA A 109 13.07 1.86 12.99
N GLY A 110 12.74 3.08 12.53
CA GLY A 110 11.75 3.95 13.18
C GLY A 110 12.26 4.78 14.37
N LYS A 111 13.57 4.92 14.56
CA LYS A 111 14.20 5.71 15.65
C LYS A 111 13.64 7.13 15.75
N THR A 112 13.75 7.90 14.66
CA THR A 112 13.32 9.29 14.56
C THR A 112 11.82 9.43 14.69
N PHE A 113 11.08 8.50 14.05
CA PHE A 113 9.62 8.43 14.13
C PHE A 113 9.14 8.33 15.57
N LEU A 114 9.81 7.53 16.42
CA LEU A 114 9.43 7.40 17.83
C LEU A 114 9.61 8.73 18.60
N GLY A 115 10.69 9.46 18.34
CA GLY A 115 10.93 10.79 18.93
C GLY A 115 9.89 11.82 18.48
N GLU A 116 9.56 11.85 17.18
CA GLU A 116 8.55 12.74 16.61
C GLU A 116 7.15 12.44 17.14
N LEU A 117 6.77 11.16 17.19
CA LEU A 117 5.51 10.70 17.77
C LEU A 117 5.40 11.11 19.24
N SER A 118 6.49 10.94 19.99
CA SER A 118 6.56 11.32 21.40
C SER A 118 6.35 12.83 21.59
N GLY A 119 7.06 13.65 20.81
CA GLY A 119 6.87 15.11 20.82
C GLY A 119 5.44 15.54 20.46
N LYS A 120 4.86 14.94 19.42
CA LYS A 120 3.48 15.20 18.97
C LYS A 120 2.42 14.72 19.98
N THR A 121 2.77 13.75 20.82
CA THR A 121 1.90 13.26 21.89
C THR A 121 1.86 14.24 23.05
N ILE A 122 2.99 14.84 23.44
CA ILE A 122 3.05 15.71 24.62
C ILE A 122 2.59 17.16 24.34
N SER A 123 2.84 17.69 23.14
CA SER A 123 2.62 19.11 22.81
C SER A 123 2.01 19.25 21.41
N PRO A 124 1.05 20.19 21.22
CA PRO A 124 0.51 20.54 19.90
C PRO A 124 1.58 21.01 18.91
N GLU A 125 2.60 21.72 19.38
CA GLU A 125 3.71 22.21 18.56
C GLU A 125 4.69 21.10 18.12
N GLY A 126 4.65 19.94 18.78
CA GLY A 126 5.51 18.79 18.46
C GLY A 126 7.00 19.02 18.76
N ALA A 127 7.83 18.12 18.27
CA ALA A 127 9.29 18.17 18.46
C ALA A 127 10.00 19.15 17.50
N ILE A 128 11.17 19.63 17.91
CA ILE A 128 12.16 20.26 17.03
C ILE A 128 13.14 19.17 16.59
N LYS A 129 13.21 18.88 15.30
CA LYS A 129 14.17 17.92 14.74
C LYS A 129 15.35 18.62 14.11
N VAL A 130 16.55 18.10 14.35
CA VAL A 130 17.81 18.54 13.76
C VAL A 130 18.52 17.31 13.19
N ASP A 131 18.83 17.36 11.89
CA ASP A 131 19.71 16.38 11.26
C ASP A 131 21.16 16.73 11.63
N CYS A 132 21.84 15.81 12.31
CA CYS A 132 23.21 15.99 12.75
C CYS A 132 24.24 15.47 11.74
N THR A 133 23.84 14.94 10.58
CA THR A 133 24.76 14.42 9.56
C THR A 133 25.70 15.52 9.05
N ASP A 134 27.01 15.29 9.18
CA ASP A 134 28.11 16.26 8.93
C ASP A 134 27.97 17.63 9.65
N MET A 135 27.04 17.73 10.61
CA MET A 135 26.80 18.96 11.36
C MET A 135 27.95 19.23 12.33
N ASN A 136 28.39 20.48 12.43
CA ASN A 136 29.19 20.91 13.56
C ASN A 136 28.30 21.08 14.78
N LEU A 137 28.42 20.20 15.78
CA LEU A 137 27.53 20.19 16.95
C LEU A 137 27.52 21.49 17.78
N ASN A 138 28.48 22.41 17.58
CA ASN A 138 28.40 23.75 18.17
C ASN A 138 27.22 24.58 17.62
N GLU A 139 26.79 24.31 16.39
CA GLU A 139 25.68 25.00 15.73
C GLU A 139 24.34 24.72 16.41
N LEU A 140 24.23 23.64 17.19
CA LEU A 140 23.06 23.39 18.03
C LEU A 140 22.81 24.54 19.02
N PHE A 141 23.87 25.18 19.47
CA PHE A 141 23.83 26.24 20.48
C PHE A 141 23.91 27.63 19.86
N PHE A 142 24.62 27.76 18.74
CA PHE A 142 24.94 29.03 18.13
C PHE A 142 24.83 28.96 16.62
N GLU A 143 23.81 29.60 16.08
CA GLU A 143 23.62 29.69 14.63
C GLU A 143 24.29 30.95 14.10
N THR A 144 24.87 30.85 12.90
CA THR A 144 25.49 32.00 12.25
C THR A 144 24.51 32.60 11.25
N VAL A 145 24.22 33.89 11.40
CA VAL A 145 23.26 34.62 10.58
C VAL A 145 23.94 35.85 9.98
N LEU A 146 23.57 36.25 8.76
CA LEU A 146 23.95 37.54 8.23
C LEU A 146 23.14 38.64 8.92
N ASP A 147 23.82 39.51 9.67
CA ASP A 147 23.24 40.72 10.22
C ASP A 147 23.78 41.94 9.44
N PHE A 148 22.98 42.35 8.46
CA PHE A 148 23.26 43.51 7.61
C PHE A 148 23.36 44.83 8.40
N ASN A 149 22.94 44.86 9.68
CA ASN A 149 23.05 46.03 10.56
C ASN A 149 24.25 45.96 11.52
N ALA A 150 24.90 44.80 11.67
CA ALA A 150 25.96 44.61 12.67
C ALA A 150 27.32 45.17 12.24
N ASN A 151 27.59 45.31 10.94
CA ASN A 151 28.88 45.83 10.44
C ASN A 151 28.74 46.52 9.07
N ALA A 152 28.49 47.83 9.08
CA ALA A 152 28.25 48.64 7.87
C ALA A 152 29.47 48.71 6.92
N ASN A 153 30.69 48.48 7.40
CA ASN A 153 31.92 48.77 6.66
C ASN A 153 32.11 47.96 5.35
N PHE A 154 31.71 46.69 5.31
CA PHE A 154 31.83 45.88 4.08
C PHE A 154 30.76 46.20 3.06
N TYR A 155 29.49 46.27 3.50
CA TYR A 155 28.37 46.62 2.64
C TYR A 155 28.52 48.05 2.10
N ASP A 156 28.96 49.00 2.92
CA ASP A 156 29.25 50.38 2.49
C ASP A 156 30.42 50.43 1.49
N ALA A 157 31.48 49.66 1.72
CA ALA A 157 32.61 49.60 0.78
C ALA A 157 32.22 48.97 -0.56
N LEU A 158 31.40 47.92 -0.54
CA LEU A 158 30.89 47.27 -1.74
C LEU A 158 29.90 48.18 -2.49
N ASN A 159 28.96 48.81 -1.79
CA ASN A 159 28.05 49.80 -2.36
C ASN A 159 28.81 51.00 -2.94
N SER A 160 29.87 51.49 -2.27
CA SER A 160 30.71 52.57 -2.79
C SER A 160 31.47 52.18 -4.06
N LYS A 161 31.93 50.92 -4.16
CA LYS A 161 32.52 50.41 -5.41
C LYS A 161 31.47 50.30 -6.52
N ILE A 162 30.25 49.84 -6.21
CA ILE A 162 29.12 49.80 -7.16
C ILE A 162 28.75 51.21 -7.66
N GLU A 163 28.69 52.20 -6.78
CA GLU A 163 28.44 53.60 -7.15
C GLU A 163 29.51 54.14 -8.11
N LYS A 164 30.79 53.89 -7.82
CA LYS A 164 31.91 54.28 -8.68
C LYS A 164 31.87 53.55 -10.03
N TYR A 165 31.53 52.27 -10.03
CA TYR A 165 31.36 51.46 -11.24
C TYR A 165 30.24 52.01 -12.13
N ASN A 166 29.09 52.33 -11.53
CA ASN A 166 27.92 52.90 -12.22
C ASN A 166 28.17 54.32 -12.77
N ALA A 167 29.09 55.07 -12.15
CA ALA A 167 29.47 56.43 -12.58
C ALA A 167 30.57 56.45 -13.66
N ALA A 168 31.26 55.34 -13.91
CA ALA A 168 32.37 55.26 -14.85
C ALA A 168 31.91 55.35 -16.32
N LYS A 169 32.65 56.14 -17.11
CA LYS A 169 32.30 56.50 -18.50
C LYS A 169 32.82 55.52 -19.54
N THR A 170 33.87 54.77 -19.22
CA THR A 170 34.50 53.79 -20.12
C THR A 170 34.50 52.39 -19.52
N GLN A 171 34.64 51.36 -20.35
CA GLN A 171 34.68 49.97 -19.88
C GLN A 171 35.99 49.64 -19.15
N GLU A 172 37.13 50.21 -19.58
CA GLU A 172 38.42 50.04 -18.90
C GLU A 172 38.38 50.60 -17.47
N ASP A 173 37.76 51.77 -17.27
CA ASP A 173 37.58 52.35 -15.93
C ASP A 173 36.72 51.44 -15.02
N ARG A 174 35.69 50.81 -15.60
CA ARG A 174 34.79 49.89 -14.88
C ARG A 174 35.52 48.65 -14.40
N ASP A 175 36.27 48.00 -15.29
CA ASP A 175 37.00 46.77 -14.99
C ASP A 175 38.13 47.01 -13.97
N HIS A 176 38.65 48.24 -13.90
CA HIS A 176 39.60 48.66 -12.86
C HIS A 176 38.97 48.96 -11.49
N ILE A 177 37.71 49.40 -11.45
CA ILE A 177 36.99 49.72 -10.20
C ILE A 177 36.43 48.46 -9.55
N PHE A 178 35.88 47.55 -10.35
CA PHE A 178 35.19 46.35 -9.91
C PHE A 178 35.60 45.17 -10.79
N ASN A 179 36.09 44.09 -10.19
CA ASN A 179 36.53 42.95 -10.98
C ASN A 179 35.32 42.32 -11.70
N PRO A 180 35.36 42.13 -13.03
CA PRO A 180 34.24 41.52 -13.77
C PRO A 180 33.80 40.17 -13.19
N MET A 181 34.76 39.35 -12.73
CA MET A 181 34.47 38.06 -12.11
C MET A 181 33.77 38.18 -10.76
N SER A 182 33.95 39.28 -10.03
CA SER A 182 33.20 39.54 -8.80
C SER A 182 31.76 39.90 -9.10
N ILE A 183 31.47 40.53 -10.24
CA ILE A 183 30.10 40.83 -10.69
C ILE A 183 29.38 39.53 -11.01
N ASP A 184 30.02 38.63 -11.76
CA ASP A 184 29.45 37.32 -12.09
C ASP A 184 29.17 36.49 -10.82
N ILE A 185 30.08 36.53 -9.83
CA ILE A 185 29.86 35.85 -8.54
C ILE A 185 28.68 36.49 -7.79
N LEU A 186 28.54 37.82 -7.79
CA LEU A 186 27.43 38.50 -7.12
C LEU A 186 26.09 38.20 -7.77
N GLU A 187 26.04 38.16 -9.10
CA GLU A 187 24.84 37.80 -9.87
C GLU A 187 24.40 36.36 -9.53
N ASP A 188 25.34 35.41 -9.45
CA ASP A 188 25.04 34.00 -9.15
C ASP A 188 24.73 33.71 -7.66
N CYS A 189 25.34 34.45 -6.72
CA CYS A 189 25.18 34.20 -5.28
C CYS A 189 24.12 35.07 -4.59
N LEU A 190 23.64 36.14 -5.24
CA LEU A 190 22.58 36.99 -4.71
C LEU A 190 21.26 36.84 -5.48
N GLY A 191 21.22 36.07 -6.57
CA GLY A 191 20.00 35.73 -7.30
C GLY A 191 19.14 36.95 -7.62
N ASP A 192 17.84 36.87 -7.34
CA ASP A 192 16.86 37.94 -7.57
C ASP A 192 17.17 39.25 -6.81
N ALA A 193 18.04 39.22 -5.79
CA ALA A 193 18.47 40.41 -5.06
C ALA A 193 19.58 41.19 -5.80
N PHE A 194 20.17 40.64 -6.85
CA PHE A 194 21.09 41.34 -7.75
C PHE A 194 20.35 41.85 -8.98
N SER A 195 20.62 43.09 -9.37
CA SER A 195 19.99 43.74 -10.53
C SER A 195 21.05 44.27 -11.49
N ARG A 196 20.82 44.06 -12.79
CA ARG A 196 21.68 44.55 -13.87
C ARG A 196 20.83 45.17 -14.98
N GLU A 197 20.89 46.49 -15.08
CA GLU A 197 20.23 47.26 -16.14
C GLU A 197 21.27 47.94 -17.03
N GLY A 198 21.56 47.29 -18.17
CA GLY A 198 22.63 47.71 -19.06
C GLY A 198 24.01 47.61 -18.40
N HIS A 199 24.63 48.75 -18.11
CA HIS A 199 25.93 48.81 -17.42
C HIS A 199 25.81 49.13 -15.93
N LYS A 200 24.60 49.35 -15.41
CA LYS A 200 24.39 49.64 -14.00
C LYS A 200 24.08 48.36 -13.24
N ILE A 201 24.70 48.22 -12.07
CA ILE A 201 24.46 47.10 -11.15
C ILE A 201 23.93 47.63 -9.82
N GLY A 202 23.12 46.84 -9.12
CA GLY A 202 22.56 47.18 -7.81
C GLY A 202 22.18 45.94 -7.00
N ILE A 203 22.19 46.05 -5.67
CA ILE A 203 21.87 44.96 -4.75
C ILE A 203 20.74 45.39 -3.81
N ASP A 204 19.67 44.60 -3.74
CA ASP A 204 18.64 44.70 -2.71
C ASP A 204 19.01 43.86 -1.49
N TRP A 205 19.69 44.48 -0.53
CA TRP A 205 20.12 43.82 0.70
C TRP A 205 18.95 43.25 1.54
N ALA A 206 17.73 43.78 1.41
CA ALA A 206 16.57 43.27 2.13
C ALA A 206 15.99 42.00 1.48
N GLY A 207 16.20 41.83 0.18
CA GLY A 207 15.72 40.70 -0.63
C GLY A 207 16.60 39.45 -0.58
N VAL A 208 17.86 39.54 -0.13
CA VAL A 208 18.87 38.45 -0.16
C VAL A 208 18.38 37.14 0.48
N LYS A 209 17.59 37.25 1.57
CA LYS A 209 17.03 36.11 2.30
C LYS A 209 16.05 35.24 1.48
N ASP A 210 15.48 35.80 0.42
CA ASP A 210 14.43 35.18 -0.41
C ASP A 210 14.84 35.10 -1.89
N ALA A 211 16.13 35.29 -2.18
CA ALA A 211 16.60 35.64 -3.51
C ALA A 211 16.82 34.44 -4.46
N HIS A 212 16.85 33.22 -3.92
CA HIS A 212 17.13 32.02 -4.70
C HIS A 212 15.90 31.14 -4.85
N LYS A 213 15.79 30.52 -6.02
CA LYS A 213 14.77 29.52 -6.36
C LYS A 213 15.46 28.18 -6.69
N ASP A 214 14.79 27.08 -6.45
CA ASP A 214 15.19 25.74 -6.89
C ASP A 214 14.99 25.56 -8.40
N GLU A 215 15.37 24.39 -8.93
CA GLU A 215 15.28 24.05 -10.35
C GLU A 215 13.83 24.07 -10.88
N ASP A 216 12.85 23.93 -9.99
CA ASP A 216 11.40 23.99 -10.29
C ASP A 216 10.81 25.40 -10.14
N GLY A 217 11.65 26.41 -9.83
CA GLY A 217 11.26 27.81 -9.69
C GLY A 217 10.61 28.18 -8.36
N LYS A 218 10.64 27.30 -7.35
CA LYS A 218 10.13 27.53 -6.00
C LYS A 218 11.23 28.13 -5.13
N LYS A 219 10.90 29.06 -4.23
CA LYS A 219 11.91 29.69 -3.35
C LYS A 219 12.64 28.64 -2.51
N LEU A 220 13.97 28.72 -2.47
CA LEU A 220 14.79 27.93 -1.55
C LEU A 220 14.44 28.24 -0.10
N ASP A 221 14.78 27.31 0.81
CA ASP A 221 14.70 27.60 2.24
C ASP A 221 15.59 28.80 2.58
N THR A 222 15.12 29.64 3.51
CA THR A 222 15.78 30.89 3.89
C THR A 222 17.22 30.64 4.35
N LYS A 223 17.50 29.50 4.98
CA LYS A 223 18.85 29.11 5.43
C LYS A 223 19.80 28.87 4.24
N GLU A 224 19.37 28.11 3.25
CA GLU A 224 20.19 27.75 2.08
C GLU A 224 20.47 28.96 1.18
N SER A 225 19.45 29.81 0.98
CA SER A 225 19.62 31.10 0.28
C SER A 225 20.63 32.01 0.99
N ILE A 226 20.62 32.02 2.33
CA ILE A 226 21.59 32.78 3.13
C ILE A 226 22.99 32.18 3.06
N GLU A 227 23.14 30.86 3.14
CA GLU A 227 24.45 30.18 3.06
C GLU A 227 25.13 30.41 1.71
N ARG A 228 24.37 30.31 0.61
CA ARG A 228 24.87 30.61 -0.75
C ARG A 228 25.32 32.07 -0.89
N ALA A 229 24.54 33.01 -0.34
CA ALA A 229 24.91 34.41 -0.29
C ALA A 229 26.18 34.65 0.55
N ILE A 230 26.32 33.98 1.72
CA ILE A 230 27.52 34.09 2.58
C ILE A 230 28.76 33.63 1.81
N ASP A 231 28.71 32.46 1.18
CA ASP A 231 29.88 31.90 0.48
C ASP A 231 30.31 32.74 -0.72
N GLY A 232 29.35 33.23 -1.50
CA GLY A 232 29.61 34.13 -2.62
C GLY A 232 30.17 35.48 -2.18
N LEU A 233 29.59 36.11 -1.15
CA LEU A 233 30.09 37.37 -0.60
C LEU A 233 31.51 37.22 -0.01
N LYS A 234 31.86 36.07 0.59
CA LYS A 234 33.25 35.77 1.00
C LYS A 234 34.21 35.79 -0.19
N LYS A 235 33.85 35.12 -1.29
CA LYS A 235 34.67 35.07 -2.52
C LYS A 235 34.87 36.47 -3.11
N VAL A 236 33.81 37.28 -3.15
CA VAL A 236 33.86 38.68 -3.61
C VAL A 236 34.74 39.51 -2.69
N SER A 237 34.59 39.37 -1.37
CA SER A 237 35.41 40.08 -0.38
C SER A 237 36.91 39.84 -0.59
N THR A 238 37.31 38.60 -0.84
CA THR A 238 38.72 38.25 -1.11
C THR A 238 39.19 38.81 -2.45
N LYS A 239 38.39 38.70 -3.51
CA LYS A 239 38.76 39.19 -4.86
C LYS A 239 38.86 40.71 -4.93
N GLU A 240 38.00 41.42 -4.22
CA GLU A 240 37.95 42.88 -4.19
C GLU A 240 38.92 43.50 -3.18
N GLY A 241 39.64 42.67 -2.41
CA GLY A 241 40.58 43.10 -1.36
C GLY A 241 39.91 43.75 -0.15
N LEU A 242 38.62 43.45 0.07
CA LEU A 242 37.80 43.97 1.17
C LEU A 242 37.97 43.15 2.45
N ASP A 243 38.63 42.01 2.36
CA ASP A 243 39.02 41.14 3.49
C ASP A 243 39.99 41.81 4.47
N LYS A 244 40.71 42.85 4.04
CA LYS A 244 41.68 43.61 4.85
C LYS A 244 41.05 44.67 5.77
N LEU A 245 39.72 44.82 5.76
CA LEU A 245 39.02 45.84 6.53
C LEU A 245 39.02 45.61 8.06
N GLY A 246 39.40 44.41 8.53
CA GLY A 246 39.50 44.06 9.96
C GLY A 246 38.14 43.85 10.64
N GLY A 247 38.09 42.92 11.60
CA GLY A 247 36.83 42.47 12.24
C GLY A 247 36.00 41.53 11.35
N ASN A 248 34.86 41.06 11.86
CA ASN A 248 33.93 40.11 11.24
C ASN A 248 33.35 40.72 9.96
N SER A 249 34.10 40.59 8.86
CA SER A 249 34.04 41.43 7.66
C SER A 249 32.79 41.26 6.81
N LEU A 250 31.86 40.37 7.17
CA LEU A 250 30.61 40.12 6.44
C LEU A 250 29.36 40.45 7.26
N GLY A 251 29.49 41.08 8.43
CA GLY A 251 28.34 41.31 9.31
C GLY A 251 27.73 40.01 9.86
N MET A 252 28.51 38.93 9.95
CA MET A 252 28.03 37.66 10.50
C MET A 252 27.76 37.84 12.00
N ALA A 253 26.50 37.71 12.41
CA ALA A 253 26.11 37.68 13.82
C ALA A 253 25.85 36.26 14.27
N THR A 254 26.07 36.00 15.56
CA THR A 254 25.66 34.74 16.19
C THR A 254 24.29 34.91 16.84
N GLN A 255 23.38 33.99 16.54
CA GLN A 255 22.08 33.88 17.21
C GLN A 255 22.02 32.63 18.09
N GLU A 256 21.01 32.59 18.95
CA GLU A 256 20.76 31.45 19.82
C GLU A 256 20.26 30.28 18.97
N GLY A 257 20.94 29.14 19.03
CA GLY A 257 20.61 27.96 18.24
C GLY A 257 19.42 27.17 18.77
N VAL A 258 19.01 26.17 17.99
CA VAL A 258 17.90 25.24 18.27
C VAL A 258 17.88 24.64 19.68
N ALA A 259 19.03 24.35 20.30
CA ALA A 259 19.09 23.78 21.65
C ALA A 259 18.56 24.76 22.72
N TRP A 260 18.87 26.06 22.56
CA TRP A 260 18.36 27.11 23.44
C TRP A 260 16.86 27.32 23.25
N LYS A 261 16.41 27.32 22.00
CA LYS A 261 15.00 27.43 21.65
C LYS A 261 14.18 26.30 22.27
N ALA A 262 14.60 25.06 22.09
CA ALA A 262 13.92 23.89 22.68
C ALA A 262 13.88 23.96 24.22
N TYR A 263 14.97 24.42 24.83
CA TYR A 263 15.10 24.59 26.28
C TYR A 263 14.13 25.64 26.86
N LYS A 264 13.96 26.79 26.19
CA LYS A 264 13.03 27.85 26.62
C LYS A 264 11.58 27.56 26.24
N GLU A 265 11.33 26.95 25.09
CA GLU A 265 9.99 26.64 24.62
C GLU A 265 9.39 25.36 25.23
N GLY A 266 10.18 24.57 25.97
CA GLY A 266 9.72 23.32 26.57
C GLY A 266 9.40 22.25 25.53
N ARG A 267 10.16 22.20 24.43
CA ARG A 267 9.95 21.24 23.34
C ARG A 267 10.96 20.11 23.40
N VAL A 268 10.53 18.94 22.90
CA VAL A 268 11.44 17.82 22.62
C VAL A 268 12.40 18.24 21.50
N LEU A 269 13.70 18.11 21.74
CA LEU A 269 14.75 18.29 20.74
C LEU A 269 15.22 16.91 20.27
N ILE A 270 15.02 16.61 19.00
CA ILE A 270 15.49 15.40 18.36
C ILE A 270 16.82 15.71 17.68
N LEU A 271 17.88 15.05 18.14
CA LEU A 271 19.20 15.03 17.52
C LEU A 271 19.28 13.76 16.67
N ASP A 272 18.91 13.89 15.41
CA ASP A 272 18.83 12.77 14.47
C ASP A 272 20.20 12.46 13.88
N GLU A 273 20.55 11.17 13.77
CA GLU A 273 21.84 10.69 13.27
C GLU A 273 23.05 11.33 13.97
N VAL A 274 22.97 11.50 15.29
CA VAL A 274 24.00 12.23 16.08
C VAL A 274 25.40 11.63 15.92
N ASN A 275 25.50 10.33 15.67
CA ASN A 275 26.76 9.64 15.44
C ASN A 275 27.31 9.78 14.02
N ARG A 276 26.69 10.57 13.15
CA ARG A 276 27.23 10.99 11.84
C ARG A 276 27.64 12.46 11.83
N ALA A 277 27.66 13.10 13.00
CA ALA A 277 28.12 14.48 13.13
C ALA A 277 29.60 14.65 12.81
N LYS A 278 30.00 15.89 12.52
CA LYS A 278 31.38 16.20 12.14
C LYS A 278 32.36 15.75 13.22
N ARG A 279 33.39 15.01 12.81
CA ARG A 279 34.38 14.42 13.72
C ARG A 279 35.05 15.49 14.58
N GLY A 280 35.18 15.21 15.87
CA GLY A 280 35.81 16.11 16.85
C GLY A 280 34.89 17.19 17.44
N THR A 281 33.61 17.24 17.07
CA THR A 281 32.68 18.26 17.57
C THR A 281 31.88 17.84 18.81
N PHE A 282 31.90 16.56 19.20
CA PHE A 282 31.20 16.02 20.39
C PHE A 282 31.60 16.67 21.72
N GLY A 283 32.76 17.34 21.77
CA GLY A 283 33.27 18.05 22.94
C GLY A 283 32.23 18.95 23.61
N VAL A 284 31.44 19.66 22.80
CA VAL A 284 30.42 20.61 23.28
C VAL A 284 29.24 19.92 23.99
N LEU A 285 28.93 18.67 23.63
CA LEU A 285 27.81 17.93 24.20
C LEU A 285 28.11 17.42 25.61
N HIS A 286 29.37 17.23 26.01
CA HIS A 286 29.68 16.64 27.32
C HIS A 286 29.08 17.44 28.47
N GLY A 287 29.47 18.71 28.62
CA GLY A 287 29.00 19.54 29.73
C GLY A 287 27.49 19.82 29.65
N TRP A 288 26.94 19.92 28.43
CA TRP A 288 25.51 20.12 28.25
C TRP A 288 24.69 18.87 28.61
N MET A 289 25.15 17.68 28.25
CA MET A 289 24.46 16.43 28.60
C MET A 289 24.51 16.15 30.10
N GLN A 290 25.61 16.49 30.78
CA GLN A 290 25.67 16.46 32.25
C GLN A 290 24.56 17.31 32.88
N PHE A 291 24.33 18.50 32.32
CA PHE A 291 23.23 19.35 32.74
C PHE A 291 21.88 18.70 32.45
N ILE A 292 21.65 18.21 31.23
CA ILE A 292 20.36 17.61 30.82
C ILE A 292 19.98 16.40 31.70
N ILE A 293 20.95 15.57 32.11
CA ILE A 293 20.73 14.36 32.92
C ILE A 293 20.82 14.57 34.44
N ASN A 294 20.93 15.82 34.91
CA ASN A 294 20.98 16.20 36.33
C ASN A 294 22.28 15.89 37.08
N GLU A 295 23.42 15.84 36.40
CA GLU A 295 24.73 15.79 37.09
C GLU A 295 25.18 17.17 37.57
N ILE A 296 24.76 18.24 36.90
CA ILE A 296 25.08 19.64 37.25
C ILE A 296 23.84 20.53 37.12
N ASP A 297 23.77 21.59 37.94
CA ASP A 297 22.61 22.51 38.00
C ASP A 297 22.66 23.64 36.96
N ASP A 298 23.86 23.98 36.47
CA ASP A 298 24.07 24.98 35.43
C ASP A 298 25.14 24.56 34.42
N CYS A 299 24.98 25.01 33.18
CA CYS A 299 25.94 24.77 32.10
C CYS A 299 26.13 26.04 31.29
N ARG A 300 27.40 26.36 30.98
CA ARG A 300 27.77 27.49 30.12
C ARG A 300 28.41 26.99 28.84
N VAL A 301 27.73 27.20 27.73
CA VAL A 301 28.27 26.88 26.40
C VAL A 301 28.83 28.16 25.80
N ARG A 302 30.13 28.15 25.48
CA ARG A 302 30.84 29.31 24.95
C ARG A 302 30.55 29.50 23.46
N ASN A 303 30.30 30.74 23.05
CA ASN A 303 30.19 31.07 21.63
C ASN A 303 31.58 30.97 20.96
N PRO A 304 31.78 30.05 19.99
CA PRO A 304 33.07 29.88 19.33
C PRO A 304 33.43 31.03 18.38
N LEU A 305 32.46 31.82 17.92
CA LEU A 305 32.63 32.91 16.94
C LEU A 305 32.84 34.29 17.56
N LYS A 306 32.99 34.35 18.87
CA LYS A 306 33.17 35.63 19.58
C LYS A 306 34.52 36.29 19.25
N GLU A 307 34.49 37.55 18.82
CA GLU A 307 35.69 38.39 18.72
C GLU A 307 36.23 38.84 20.09
N LYS A 308 37.54 39.12 20.17
CA LYS A 308 38.17 39.68 21.38
C LYS A 308 37.63 41.09 21.65
N GLY A 309 36.70 41.23 22.58
CA GLY A 309 36.25 42.53 23.11
C GLY A 309 34.74 42.68 23.27
N ASP A 310 33.94 41.85 22.59
CA ASP A 310 32.47 41.91 22.71
C ASP A 310 32.00 41.37 24.07
N SER A 311 31.06 42.02 24.74
CA SER A 311 30.52 41.60 26.04
C SER A 311 29.11 41.00 25.94
N SER A 312 28.44 41.15 24.80
CA SER A 312 27.10 40.61 24.57
C SER A 312 27.16 39.16 24.07
N LYS A 313 26.23 38.30 24.53
CA LYS A 313 26.05 36.90 24.08
C LYS A 313 27.30 36.00 24.07
N THR A 314 28.20 36.19 25.03
CA THR A 314 29.48 35.44 25.11
C THR A 314 29.30 33.94 25.39
N HIS A 315 28.23 33.59 26.11
CA HIS A 315 27.87 32.23 26.47
C HIS A 315 26.36 32.09 26.50
N LEU A 316 25.85 30.91 26.17
CA LEU A 316 24.52 30.49 26.59
C LEU A 316 24.63 29.88 27.98
N HIS A 317 23.76 30.32 28.89
CA HIS A 317 23.77 29.90 30.28
C HIS A 317 22.48 29.14 30.57
N PHE A 318 22.58 27.81 30.57
CA PHE A 318 21.49 26.92 30.92
C PHE A 318 21.45 26.75 32.43
N LYS A 319 20.27 26.94 33.04
CA LYS A 319 20.05 26.65 34.46
C LYS A 319 18.83 25.76 34.66
N ARG A 320 18.87 24.92 35.68
CA ARG A 320 17.80 23.94 35.94
C ARG A 320 16.49 24.58 36.37
N ASP A 321 16.56 25.64 37.17
CA ASP A 321 15.40 26.40 37.65
C ASP A 321 14.67 27.17 36.53
N GLU A 322 15.35 27.41 35.41
CA GLU A 322 14.81 28.05 34.22
C GLU A 322 14.40 27.05 33.11
N MET A 323 14.70 25.76 33.28
CA MET A 323 14.41 24.73 32.27
C MET A 323 12.91 24.47 32.17
N ALA A 324 12.33 24.71 31.00
CA ALA A 324 10.93 24.42 30.75
C ALA A 324 10.63 22.92 30.93
N SER A 325 9.51 22.63 31.58
CA SER A 325 9.13 21.28 32.03
C SER A 325 8.85 20.29 30.91
N GLY A 326 8.59 20.73 29.68
CA GLY A 326 8.49 19.87 28.50
C GLY A 326 9.81 19.58 27.79
N HIS A 327 10.91 20.26 28.14
CA HIS A 327 12.18 20.10 27.44
C HIS A 327 12.76 18.69 27.61
N PHE A 328 13.08 18.02 26.51
CA PHE A 328 13.67 16.67 26.53
C PHE A 328 14.57 16.49 25.32
N VAL A 329 15.72 15.82 25.48
CA VAL A 329 16.67 15.57 24.39
C VAL A 329 16.55 14.11 23.95
N PHE A 330 16.14 13.90 22.70
CA PHE A 330 16.00 12.59 22.10
C PHE A 330 17.08 12.41 21.03
N MET A 331 17.98 11.46 21.23
CA MET A 331 19.07 11.22 20.29
C MET A 331 18.79 9.97 19.48
N THR A 332 19.17 9.96 18.20
CA THR A 332 19.15 8.76 17.35
C THR A 332 20.52 8.50 16.76
N GLY A 333 20.82 7.23 16.47
CA GLY A 333 22.05 6.85 15.80
C GLY A 333 21.96 5.51 15.09
N ASN A 334 22.81 5.33 14.10
CA ASN A 334 22.93 4.05 13.39
C ASN A 334 23.92 3.11 14.11
N LEU A 335 23.87 1.82 13.78
CA LEU A 335 24.86 0.85 14.26
C LEU A 335 26.21 1.12 13.56
N GLU A 336 27.30 0.78 14.23
CA GLU A 336 28.67 1.09 13.75
C GLU A 336 29.01 0.38 12.42
N ASP A 337 28.40 -0.77 12.14
CA ASP A 337 28.63 -1.55 10.91
C ASP A 337 27.90 -0.99 9.66
N ASP A 338 27.20 0.14 9.80
CA ASP A 338 26.36 0.73 8.76
C ASP A 338 27.18 1.45 7.66
N SER A 339 28.13 2.31 8.04
CA SER A 339 29.06 2.97 7.13
C SER A 339 30.30 3.53 7.85
N ASP A 340 31.38 3.78 7.10
CA ASP A 340 32.62 4.39 7.63
C ASP A 340 32.42 5.82 8.19
N GLU A 341 31.30 6.45 7.87
CA GLU A 341 30.91 7.79 8.34
C GLU A 341 30.25 7.75 9.73
N VAL A 342 29.82 6.56 10.18
CA VAL A 342 29.27 6.38 11.53
C VAL A 342 30.40 6.40 12.54
N LEU A 343 30.42 7.44 13.37
CA LEU A 343 31.40 7.62 14.43
C LEU A 343 31.02 6.83 15.68
N GLU A 344 32.03 6.22 16.30
CA GLU A 344 31.92 5.78 17.69
C GLU A 344 31.69 6.99 18.59
N ILE A 345 30.67 6.89 19.45
CA ILE A 345 30.37 7.94 20.40
C ILE A 345 31.40 7.89 21.54
N PRO A 346 31.97 9.04 21.96
CA PRO A 346 32.95 9.06 23.04
C PRO A 346 32.45 8.33 24.30
N GLU A 347 33.31 7.54 24.94
CA GLU A 347 32.99 6.74 26.14
C GLU A 347 32.36 7.58 27.27
N ALA A 348 32.85 8.81 27.44
CA ALA A 348 32.30 9.74 28.41
C ALA A 348 30.84 10.14 28.12
N LEU A 349 30.39 10.10 26.87
CA LEU A 349 28.99 10.37 26.52
C LEU A 349 28.14 9.09 26.59
N SER A 350 28.66 7.95 26.12
CA SER A 350 27.94 6.67 26.15
C SER A 350 27.71 6.12 27.56
N SER A 351 28.62 6.38 28.50
CA SER A 351 28.45 6.04 29.93
C SER A 351 27.37 6.86 30.65
N ARG A 352 27.06 8.06 30.14
CA ARG A 352 26.05 8.96 30.72
C ARG A 352 24.66 8.74 30.14
N ILE A 353 24.61 8.50 28.82
CA ILE A 353 23.41 8.25 28.05
C ILE A 353 23.59 6.89 27.37
N VAL A 354 23.19 5.86 28.10
CA VAL A 354 23.30 4.47 27.63
C VAL A 354 22.40 4.29 26.41
N PRO A 355 22.95 3.96 25.23
CA PRO A 355 22.14 3.75 24.04
C PRO A 355 21.23 2.54 24.25
N GLN A 356 19.95 2.70 23.96
CA GLN A 356 19.02 1.57 23.87
C GLN A 356 18.92 1.11 22.42
N HIS A 357 18.96 -0.21 22.22
CA HIS A 357 18.95 -0.79 20.89
C HIS A 357 17.52 -1.14 20.45
N ILE A 358 17.12 -0.68 19.27
CA ILE A 358 15.87 -1.10 18.65
C ILE A 358 16.06 -2.54 18.15
N PRO A 359 15.16 -3.48 18.54
CA PRO A 359 15.20 -4.85 18.05
C PRO A 359 15.03 -4.94 16.52
N LYS A 360 15.51 -6.03 15.91
CA LYS A 360 15.15 -6.36 14.51
C LYS A 360 13.64 -6.58 14.41
N ALA A 361 13.06 -6.23 13.25
CA ALA A 361 11.64 -6.45 12.99
C ALA A 361 11.29 -7.95 13.03
N THR A 362 10.19 -8.30 13.68
CA THR A 362 9.63 -9.66 13.63
C THR A 362 8.50 -9.73 12.61
N VAL A 363 7.99 -10.93 12.30
CA VAL A 363 6.79 -11.13 11.48
C VAL A 363 5.62 -10.28 12.01
N GLN A 364 5.45 -10.19 13.33
CA GLN A 364 4.41 -9.37 13.94
C GLN A 364 4.62 -7.87 13.67
N GLY A 365 5.87 -7.40 13.70
CA GLY A 365 6.24 -6.03 13.36
C GLY A 365 6.03 -5.69 11.88
N TRP A 366 6.36 -6.63 10.98
CA TRP A 366 6.08 -6.51 9.55
C TRP A 366 4.58 -6.41 9.29
N GLN A 367 3.79 -7.36 9.80
CA GLN A 367 2.34 -7.38 9.64
C GLN A 367 1.71 -6.09 10.19
N HIS A 368 2.11 -5.66 11.39
CA HIS A 368 1.69 -4.39 11.98
C HIS A 368 1.87 -3.24 10.99
N ARG A 369 3.08 -3.09 10.43
CA ARG A 369 3.40 -1.97 9.55
C ARG A 369 2.62 -2.03 8.25
N ILE A 370 2.48 -3.21 7.66
CA ILE A 370 1.71 -3.42 6.43
C ILE A 370 0.24 -3.03 6.66
N CYS A 371 -0.39 -3.52 7.74
CA CYS A 371 -1.75 -3.14 8.10
C CYS A 371 -1.91 -1.61 8.23
N GLN A 372 -0.95 -0.97 8.89
CA GLN A 372 -0.95 0.47 9.15
C GLN A 372 -0.85 1.28 7.84
N ILE A 373 -0.07 0.82 6.86
CA ILE A 373 0.02 1.46 5.55
C ILE A 373 -1.26 1.23 4.73
N LEU A 374 -1.78 0.00 4.69
CA LEU A 374 -2.96 -0.35 3.88
C LEU A 374 -4.25 0.28 4.41
N THR A 375 -4.43 0.30 5.73
CA THR A 375 -5.73 0.62 6.36
C THR A 375 -5.69 1.85 7.27
N GLY A 376 -4.50 2.42 7.50
CA GLY A 376 -4.29 3.57 8.38
C GLY A 376 -4.22 3.23 9.88
N ILE A 377 -4.45 1.96 10.27
CA ILE A 377 -4.31 1.46 11.65
C ILE A 377 -3.73 0.03 11.65
N PRO A 378 -3.04 -0.41 12.72
CA PRO A 378 -2.42 -1.73 12.78
C PRO A 378 -3.41 -2.80 13.26
N ILE A 379 -4.30 -3.26 12.37
CA ILE A 379 -5.34 -4.27 12.66
C ILE A 379 -4.76 -5.46 13.43
N SER A 380 -3.64 -6.02 12.97
CA SER A 380 -3.01 -7.19 13.58
C SER A 380 -2.64 -7.00 15.04
N THR A 381 -2.15 -5.82 15.41
CA THR A 381 -1.78 -5.54 16.80
C THR A 381 -3.01 -5.27 17.67
N LEU A 382 -4.02 -4.59 17.13
CA LEU A 382 -5.27 -4.33 17.83
C LEU A 382 -6.07 -5.62 18.07
N TYR A 383 -6.07 -6.52 17.10
CA TYR A 383 -6.70 -7.84 17.20
C TYR A 383 -5.95 -8.73 18.19
N ASN A 384 -4.65 -8.94 17.98
CA ASN A 384 -3.84 -9.86 18.80
C ASN A 384 -3.71 -9.41 20.27
N ALA A 385 -3.89 -8.13 20.57
CA ALA A 385 -3.89 -7.65 21.95
C ALA A 385 -5.09 -8.16 22.77
N GLN A 386 -6.19 -8.55 22.12
CA GLN A 386 -7.42 -9.03 22.76
C GLN A 386 -8.15 -10.10 21.90
N SER A 387 -7.42 -11.03 21.29
CA SER A 387 -7.98 -12.03 20.35
C SER A 387 -9.18 -12.78 20.94
N ASP A 388 -9.08 -13.24 22.19
CA ASP A 388 -10.14 -13.96 22.90
C ASP A 388 -11.48 -13.20 23.01
N VAL A 389 -11.42 -11.86 22.94
CA VAL A 389 -12.59 -10.97 22.95
C VAL A 389 -13.15 -10.86 21.54
N TRP A 390 -12.29 -10.61 20.57
CA TRP A 390 -12.70 -10.37 19.19
C TRP A 390 -13.17 -11.63 18.47
N ASP A 391 -12.64 -12.80 18.83
CA ASP A 391 -13.11 -14.09 18.31
C ASP A 391 -14.56 -14.38 18.67
N LYS A 392 -15.03 -13.85 19.80
CA LYS A 392 -16.43 -13.96 20.22
C LYS A 392 -17.34 -12.97 19.51
N ASN A 393 -16.82 -11.78 19.16
CA ASN A 393 -17.57 -10.69 18.56
C ASN A 393 -16.85 -10.07 17.33
N PRO A 394 -16.64 -10.83 16.24
CA PRO A 394 -15.83 -10.38 15.09
C PRO A 394 -16.46 -9.19 14.34
N GLU A 395 -17.79 -9.08 14.31
CA GLU A 395 -18.48 -7.95 13.70
C GLU A 395 -18.31 -6.64 14.49
N GLU A 396 -18.29 -6.73 15.82
CA GLU A 396 -18.07 -5.57 16.69
C GLU A 396 -16.66 -5.02 16.50
N PHE A 397 -15.67 -5.92 16.37
CA PHE A 397 -14.30 -5.53 16.09
C PHE A 397 -14.19 -4.74 14.78
N GLY A 398 -14.83 -5.21 13.70
CA GLY A 398 -14.87 -4.48 12.42
C GLY A 398 -15.47 -3.07 12.54
N LYS A 399 -16.51 -2.89 13.35
CA LYS A 399 -17.09 -1.56 13.64
C LYS A 399 -16.12 -0.68 14.44
N LYS A 400 -15.45 -1.26 15.45
CA LYS A 400 -14.46 -0.56 16.28
C LYS A 400 -13.24 -0.10 15.49
N LEU A 401 -12.76 -0.92 14.55
CA LEU A 401 -11.67 -0.54 13.66
C LEU A 401 -11.98 0.75 12.87
N VAL A 402 -13.18 0.85 12.31
CA VAL A 402 -13.64 2.07 11.60
C VAL A 402 -13.75 3.25 12.56
N GLU A 403 -14.33 3.06 13.75
CA GLU A 403 -14.43 4.10 14.79
C GLU A 403 -13.05 4.65 15.16
N TRP A 404 -12.09 3.77 15.45
CA TRP A 404 -10.72 4.15 15.82
C TRP A 404 -9.96 4.83 14.69
N ARG A 405 -10.15 4.39 13.44
CA ARG A 405 -9.55 5.03 12.27
C ARG A 405 -10.01 6.49 12.12
N MET A 406 -11.27 6.77 12.46
CA MET A 406 -11.90 8.08 12.35
C MET A 406 -11.70 8.98 13.58
N LEU A 407 -11.23 8.43 14.71
CA LEU A 407 -11.11 9.15 15.98
C LEU A 407 -10.20 10.39 15.86
N ARG A 408 -10.78 11.59 15.89
CA ARG A 408 -10.05 12.87 15.71
C ARG A 408 -9.20 12.89 14.43
N GLU A 409 -9.70 12.29 13.37
CA GLU A 409 -9.14 12.42 12.03
C GLU A 409 -9.80 13.62 11.34
N GLU A 410 -9.01 14.64 11.04
CA GLU A 410 -9.49 15.85 10.35
C GLU A 410 -9.48 15.68 8.82
N ARG A 411 -8.70 14.72 8.30
CA ARG A 411 -8.58 14.46 6.87
C ARG A 411 -9.66 13.50 6.40
N VAL A 412 -10.10 13.66 5.16
CA VAL A 412 -10.99 12.68 4.53
C VAL A 412 -10.28 11.34 4.43
N VAL A 413 -10.83 10.31 5.07
CA VAL A 413 -10.30 8.95 5.03
C VAL A 413 -10.61 8.32 3.68
N PRO A 414 -9.62 7.75 2.97
CA PRO A 414 -9.87 7.09 1.69
C PRO A 414 -10.86 5.91 1.83
N GLN A 415 -11.82 5.81 0.90
CA GLN A 415 -12.88 4.78 0.97
C GLN A 415 -12.32 3.34 0.95
N HIS A 416 -11.27 3.06 0.17
CA HIS A 416 -10.62 1.75 0.14
C HIS A 416 -10.09 1.33 1.53
N GLN A 417 -9.60 2.27 2.35
CA GLN A 417 -9.18 1.94 3.73
C GLN A 417 -10.39 1.47 4.55
N LEU A 418 -11.52 2.16 4.44
CA LEU A 418 -12.75 1.80 5.15
C LEU A 418 -13.31 0.45 4.66
N ALA A 419 -13.23 0.15 3.37
CA ALA A 419 -13.62 -1.13 2.80
C ALA A 419 -12.73 -2.28 3.33
N MET A 420 -11.41 -2.09 3.33
CA MET A 420 -10.45 -3.04 3.92
C MET A 420 -10.69 -3.26 5.41
N LEU A 421 -10.98 -2.21 6.20
CA LEU A 421 -11.32 -2.35 7.63
C LEU A 421 -12.60 -3.16 7.88
N ARG A 422 -13.58 -3.10 6.95
CA ARG A 422 -14.80 -3.91 7.03
C ARG A 422 -14.56 -5.39 6.69
N ARG A 423 -13.54 -5.68 5.88
CA ARG A 423 -13.06 -7.03 5.52
C ARG A 423 -11.76 -7.40 6.26
N TRP A 424 -11.65 -6.98 7.52
CA TRP A 424 -10.39 -7.05 8.28
C TRP A 424 -9.77 -8.45 8.37
N GLN A 425 -10.58 -9.53 8.30
CA GLN A 425 -10.09 -10.92 8.33
C GLN A 425 -9.29 -11.28 7.08
N ASP A 426 -9.75 -10.87 5.90
CA ASP A 426 -9.02 -11.06 4.64
C ASP A 426 -7.70 -10.27 4.68
N VAL A 427 -7.76 -9.03 5.16
CA VAL A 427 -6.59 -8.16 5.31
C VAL A 427 -5.59 -8.75 6.32
N MET A 428 -6.05 -9.24 7.46
CA MET A 428 -5.23 -9.95 8.44
C MET A 428 -4.45 -11.10 7.79
N GLN A 429 -5.15 -11.98 7.07
CA GLN A 429 -4.54 -13.14 6.42
C GLN A 429 -3.55 -12.72 5.31
N ALA A 430 -3.93 -11.75 4.46
CA ALA A 430 -3.04 -11.25 3.41
C ALA A 430 -1.78 -10.61 4.00
N THR A 431 -1.92 -9.77 5.01
CA THR A 431 -0.78 -9.10 5.64
C THR A 431 0.12 -10.06 6.41
N GLU A 432 -0.42 -11.15 6.97
CA GLU A 432 0.36 -12.21 7.58
C GLU A 432 1.23 -12.92 6.54
N ASN A 433 0.62 -13.37 5.44
CA ASN A 433 1.31 -13.98 4.30
C ASN A 433 2.46 -13.09 3.78
N LEU A 434 2.19 -11.79 3.59
CA LEU A 434 3.20 -10.86 3.12
C LEU A 434 4.31 -10.63 4.17
N ALA A 435 3.96 -10.57 5.46
CA ALA A 435 4.92 -10.42 6.54
C ALA A 435 5.87 -11.63 6.65
N GLU A 436 5.35 -12.86 6.48
CA GLU A 436 6.14 -14.08 6.45
C GLU A 436 7.11 -14.11 5.26
N PHE A 437 6.63 -13.70 4.08
CA PHE A 437 7.47 -13.56 2.89
C PHE A 437 8.62 -12.58 3.14
N LEU A 438 8.31 -11.38 3.64
CA LEU A 438 9.31 -10.33 3.86
C LEU A 438 10.35 -10.72 4.92
N ASP A 439 9.93 -11.37 6.00
CA ASP A 439 10.84 -11.92 7.01
C ASP A 439 11.74 -13.01 6.43
N SER A 440 11.19 -13.90 5.60
CA SER A 440 11.94 -14.96 4.91
C SER A 440 12.94 -14.38 3.91
N THR A 441 12.53 -13.40 3.10
CA THR A 441 13.41 -12.66 2.18
C THR A 441 14.51 -11.93 2.94
N ALA A 442 14.19 -11.21 4.00
CA ALA A 442 15.17 -10.48 4.81
C ALA A 442 16.25 -11.41 5.39
N LYS A 443 15.88 -12.61 5.82
CA LYS A 443 16.82 -13.64 6.28
C LYS A 443 17.62 -14.26 5.15
N ALA A 444 17.02 -14.45 3.98
CA ALA A 444 17.68 -15.05 2.83
C ALA A 444 18.78 -14.15 2.27
N VAL A 445 18.58 -12.83 2.23
CA VAL A 445 19.56 -11.86 1.70
C VAL A 445 20.57 -11.35 2.73
N ASP A 446 20.49 -11.82 3.98
CA ASP A 446 21.42 -11.48 5.07
C ASP A 446 22.34 -12.68 5.38
N PRO A 447 23.65 -12.62 5.03
CA PRO A 447 24.59 -13.71 5.30
C PRO A 447 24.79 -13.96 6.81
N ASP A 448 24.47 -12.97 7.65
CA ASP A 448 24.56 -13.08 9.11
C ASP A 448 23.25 -13.54 9.77
N SER A 449 22.26 -13.93 8.97
CA SER A 449 20.97 -14.38 9.48
C SER A 449 21.09 -15.71 10.23
N ASP A 450 20.14 -15.95 11.14
CA ASP A 450 20.11 -17.19 11.90
C ASP A 450 19.92 -18.42 11.00
N TRP A 451 19.27 -18.26 9.83
CA TRP A 451 19.10 -19.33 8.84
C TRP A 451 20.40 -19.72 8.15
N GLN A 452 21.28 -18.77 7.90
CA GLN A 452 22.61 -19.03 7.36
C GLN A 452 23.50 -19.70 8.42
N LYS A 453 23.44 -19.23 9.67
CA LYS A 453 24.21 -19.80 10.79
C LYS A 453 23.88 -21.27 11.10
N ILE A 454 22.63 -21.68 10.89
CA ILE A 454 22.21 -23.08 11.06
C ILE A 454 22.34 -23.92 9.77
N GLY A 455 22.89 -23.35 8.69
CA GLY A 455 23.13 -24.02 7.42
C GLY A 455 21.88 -24.27 6.57
N LYS A 456 20.74 -23.65 6.88
CA LYS A 456 19.47 -23.86 6.14
C LYS A 456 19.53 -23.32 4.71
N LEU A 457 20.34 -22.28 4.47
CA LEU A 457 20.47 -21.58 3.19
C LEU A 457 21.93 -21.47 2.72
N SER A 458 22.79 -22.39 3.17
CA SER A 458 24.25 -22.30 2.92
C SER A 458 24.63 -22.25 1.44
N GLN A 459 23.79 -22.82 0.57
CA GLN A 459 23.93 -22.78 -0.89
C GLN A 459 23.80 -21.37 -1.50
N LEU A 460 23.21 -20.41 -0.77
CA LEU A 460 23.00 -19.04 -1.25
C LEU A 460 24.14 -18.08 -0.90
N LEU A 461 25.14 -18.51 -0.11
CA LEU A 461 26.22 -17.63 0.35
C LEU A 461 27.09 -17.10 -0.79
N ASP A 462 27.30 -17.91 -1.84
CA ASP A 462 28.04 -17.50 -3.03
C ASP A 462 27.32 -16.39 -3.82
N ASP A 463 25.99 -16.32 -3.69
CA ASP A 463 25.13 -15.32 -4.32
C ASP A 463 24.99 -14.03 -3.50
N ILE A 464 25.49 -13.94 -2.26
CA ILE A 464 25.22 -12.80 -1.38
C ILE A 464 26.53 -12.10 -0.96
N SER A 465 26.95 -11.12 -1.76
CA SER A 465 28.02 -10.19 -1.39
C SER A 465 27.53 -9.11 -0.41
N ASP A 466 28.44 -8.48 0.34
CA ASP A 466 28.10 -7.34 1.23
C ASP A 466 27.46 -6.17 0.47
N SER A 467 27.95 -5.89 -0.75
CA SER A 467 27.36 -4.88 -1.63
C SER A 467 25.92 -5.24 -2.02
N PHE A 468 25.67 -6.51 -2.34
CA PHE A 468 24.35 -6.98 -2.69
C PHE A 468 23.41 -6.97 -1.50
N LYS A 469 23.87 -7.38 -0.31
CA LYS A 469 23.11 -7.28 0.95
C LYS A 469 22.60 -5.86 1.16
N ARG A 470 23.46 -4.84 1.01
CA ARG A 470 23.08 -3.43 1.18
C ARG A 470 21.96 -3.03 0.21
N GLU A 471 22.08 -3.38 -1.07
CA GLU A 471 21.06 -3.06 -2.08
C GLU A 471 19.77 -3.86 -1.94
N ALA A 472 19.85 -5.15 -1.61
CA ALA A 472 18.74 -6.09 -1.55
C ALA A 472 18.05 -6.13 -0.17
N SER A 473 18.65 -5.57 0.88
CA SER A 473 18.13 -5.54 2.25
C SER A 473 16.68 -5.09 2.35
N ILE A 474 15.82 -5.86 3.04
CA ILE A 474 14.41 -5.51 3.23
C ILE A 474 14.24 -4.72 4.53
N ASP A 475 13.73 -3.50 4.42
CA ASP A 475 13.36 -2.62 5.55
C ASP A 475 11.91 -2.12 5.41
N PHE A 476 11.40 -1.39 6.41
CA PHE A 476 10.05 -0.81 6.33
C PHE A 476 9.88 0.24 5.21
N ARG A 477 10.98 0.83 4.71
CA ARG A 477 10.92 1.77 3.58
C ARG A 477 10.64 1.04 2.28
N LYS A 478 11.23 -0.14 2.06
CA LYS A 478 10.96 -0.97 0.87
C LYS A 478 9.51 -1.44 0.79
N ILE A 479 8.88 -1.78 1.91
CA ILE A 479 7.45 -2.13 1.92
C ILE A 479 6.59 -0.93 1.54
N THR A 480 6.91 0.24 2.09
CA THR A 480 6.23 1.49 1.74
C THR A 480 6.38 1.77 0.24
N PHE A 481 7.57 1.53 -0.31
CA PHE A 481 7.83 1.63 -1.74
C PHE A 481 7.00 0.61 -2.55
N PHE A 482 6.93 -0.66 -2.14
CA PHE A 482 6.12 -1.67 -2.84
C PHE A 482 4.65 -1.30 -2.87
N ILE A 483 4.10 -0.90 -1.72
CA ILE A 483 2.69 -0.50 -1.60
C ILE A 483 2.41 0.74 -2.45
N ASN A 484 3.27 1.75 -2.42
CA ASN A 484 3.09 2.94 -3.25
C ASN A 484 3.21 2.63 -4.75
N LYS A 485 4.14 1.74 -5.15
CA LYS A 485 4.30 1.30 -6.55
C LYS A 485 3.10 0.47 -7.04
N ALA A 486 2.38 -0.20 -6.14
CA ALA A 486 1.14 -0.93 -6.45
C ALA A 486 -0.07 0.00 -6.68
N PHE A 487 -0.05 1.20 -6.10
CA PHE A 487 -1.06 2.25 -6.35
C PHE A 487 -0.78 3.12 -7.58
N MET A 488 0.31 2.86 -8.31
CA MET A 488 0.63 3.58 -9.54
C MET A 488 0.08 2.83 -10.75
N ASP A 489 -0.48 3.57 -11.71
CA ASP A 489 -0.83 3.03 -13.02
C ASP A 489 0.45 2.54 -13.71
N LYS A 490 0.40 1.34 -14.30
CA LYS A 490 1.52 0.75 -15.02
C LYS A 490 1.06 0.29 -16.40
N PRO A 491 1.83 0.59 -17.46
CA PRO A 491 1.52 0.07 -18.77
C PRO A 491 1.61 -1.45 -18.77
N SER A 492 0.58 -2.10 -19.31
CA SER A 492 0.60 -3.52 -19.59
C SER A 492 1.63 -3.81 -20.69
N VAL A 493 2.48 -4.82 -20.46
CA VAL A 493 3.46 -5.27 -21.46
C VAL A 493 3.18 -6.73 -21.78
N ARG A 494 2.76 -7.00 -23.02
CA ARG A 494 2.60 -8.38 -23.50
C ARG A 494 3.98 -8.98 -23.79
N PRO A 495 4.25 -10.24 -23.38
CA PRO A 495 5.52 -10.88 -23.68
C PRO A 495 5.71 -11.02 -25.20
N PRO A 496 6.96 -10.95 -25.71
CA PRO A 496 7.23 -11.20 -27.12
C PRO A 496 6.82 -12.63 -27.47
N GLN A 497 5.95 -12.80 -28.47
CA GLN A 497 5.57 -14.12 -28.96
C GLN A 497 6.75 -14.76 -29.70
N GLY A 498 7.56 -15.54 -28.97
CA GLY A 498 8.71 -16.27 -29.51
C GLY A 498 8.50 -17.79 -29.49
N PRO A 499 8.96 -18.53 -30.51
CA PRO A 499 8.89 -19.99 -30.49
C PRO A 499 9.86 -20.56 -29.44
N GLY A 500 9.31 -21.15 -28.37
CA GLY A 500 10.06 -21.98 -27.42
C GLY A 500 10.55 -21.30 -26.12
N ALA A 501 10.06 -20.13 -25.75
CA ALA A 501 10.31 -19.58 -24.41
C ALA A 501 9.52 -20.38 -23.36
N PRO A 502 10.09 -20.67 -22.16
CA PRO A 502 9.30 -21.17 -21.04
C PRO A 502 8.29 -20.09 -20.63
N ASP A 503 7.00 -20.40 -20.79
CA ASP A 503 5.89 -19.53 -20.40
C ASP A 503 5.90 -19.37 -18.87
N ILE A 504 6.42 -18.25 -18.36
CA ILE A 504 5.96 -17.72 -17.07
C ILE A 504 4.64 -17.03 -17.38
N GLU A 505 3.53 -17.73 -17.18
CA GLU A 505 2.19 -17.15 -17.32
C GLU A 505 1.92 -16.21 -16.15
N PRO A 506 1.74 -14.89 -16.36
CA PRO A 506 1.01 -14.09 -15.38
C PRO A 506 -0.44 -14.58 -15.38
N LEU A 507 -0.93 -15.00 -14.22
CA LEU A 507 -2.31 -15.51 -14.04
C LEU A 507 -3.41 -14.45 -14.22
N ILE A 508 -3.04 -13.23 -14.56
CA ILE A 508 -3.96 -12.12 -14.76
C ILE A 508 -3.60 -11.49 -16.10
N ASP A 509 -4.56 -11.49 -17.01
CA ASP A 509 -4.41 -10.95 -18.35
C ASP A 509 -3.89 -9.50 -18.24
N PRO A 510 -2.78 -9.12 -18.91
CA PRO A 510 -2.33 -7.73 -18.95
C PRO A 510 -3.51 -6.86 -19.40
N MET A 511 -4.03 -6.03 -18.49
CA MET A 511 -5.18 -5.20 -18.78
C MET A 511 -4.77 -4.13 -19.80
N ASP A 512 -5.29 -4.24 -21.01
CA ASP A 512 -5.04 -3.33 -22.13
C ASP A 512 -5.81 -2.00 -22.04
N VAL A 513 -6.14 -1.57 -20.82
CA VAL A 513 -6.90 -0.34 -20.58
C VAL A 513 -6.13 0.50 -19.57
N THR A 514 -6.06 1.81 -19.82
CA THR A 514 -5.67 2.78 -18.79
C THR A 514 -6.63 2.61 -17.60
N GLU A 515 -6.15 2.04 -16.51
CA GLU A 515 -6.98 1.78 -15.35
C GLU A 515 -7.33 3.09 -14.66
N SER A 516 -8.59 3.22 -14.24
CA SER A 516 -8.94 4.35 -13.39
C SER A 516 -8.25 4.21 -12.04
N PRO A 517 -7.97 5.31 -11.31
CA PRO A 517 -7.42 5.24 -9.95
C PRO A 517 -8.26 4.41 -8.97
N GLU A 518 -9.56 4.24 -9.25
CA GLU A 518 -10.44 3.36 -8.47
C GLU A 518 -10.19 1.89 -8.78
N ASP A 519 -9.97 1.54 -10.05
CA ASP A 519 -9.67 0.17 -10.49
C ASP A 519 -8.33 -0.31 -9.91
N ILE A 520 -7.31 0.56 -9.93
CA ILE A 520 -5.99 0.28 -9.32
C ILE A 520 -6.13 -0.05 -7.84
N ARG A 521 -7.01 0.67 -7.12
CA ARG A 521 -7.26 0.41 -5.68
C ARG A 521 -8.04 -0.89 -5.47
N ARG A 522 -8.98 -1.20 -6.34
CA ARG A 522 -9.73 -2.47 -6.30
C ARG A 522 -8.84 -3.67 -6.61
N LYS A 523 -7.81 -3.51 -7.44
CA LYS A 523 -6.85 -4.56 -7.84
C LYS A 523 -5.51 -4.49 -7.10
N MET A 524 -5.54 -3.96 -5.88
CA MET A 524 -4.35 -3.69 -5.09
C MET A 524 -3.51 -4.95 -4.81
N GLY A 525 -4.15 -6.08 -4.51
CA GLY A 525 -3.48 -7.36 -4.29
C GLY A 525 -2.78 -7.85 -5.55
N THR A 526 -3.49 -7.79 -6.69
CA THR A 526 -2.93 -8.09 -8.02
C THR A 526 -1.69 -7.24 -8.33
N HIS A 527 -1.79 -5.92 -8.16
CA HIS A 527 -0.67 -5.01 -8.43
C HIS A 527 0.52 -5.22 -7.50
N MET A 528 0.26 -5.55 -6.23
CA MET A 528 1.32 -5.89 -5.29
C MET A 528 2.10 -7.12 -5.75
N THR A 529 1.40 -8.17 -6.19
CA THR A 529 2.05 -9.39 -6.71
C THR A 529 2.99 -9.05 -7.86
N TYR A 530 2.56 -8.22 -8.80
CA TYR A 530 3.44 -7.78 -9.90
C TYR A 530 4.65 -6.97 -9.43
N VAL A 531 4.47 -6.07 -8.46
CA VAL A 531 5.58 -5.30 -7.88
C VAL A 531 6.61 -6.21 -7.23
N ILE A 532 6.16 -7.23 -6.50
CA ILE A 532 7.05 -8.18 -5.82
C ILE A 532 7.78 -9.06 -6.85
N LEU A 533 7.08 -9.57 -7.86
CA LEU A 533 7.67 -10.37 -8.94
C LEU A 533 8.74 -9.61 -9.73
N ASP A 534 8.42 -8.39 -10.17
CA ASP A 534 9.34 -7.46 -10.83
C ASP A 534 10.58 -7.22 -9.96
N TRP A 535 10.38 -7.00 -8.65
CA TRP A 535 11.48 -6.83 -7.72
C TRP A 535 12.36 -8.08 -7.60
N ILE A 536 11.78 -9.29 -7.48
CA ILE A 536 12.54 -10.55 -7.44
C ILE A 536 13.39 -10.66 -8.71
N ILE A 537 12.78 -10.49 -9.89
CA ILE A 537 13.45 -10.64 -11.18
C ILE A 537 14.64 -9.68 -11.31
N SER A 538 14.43 -8.39 -11.09
CA SER A 538 15.48 -7.38 -11.24
C SER A 538 16.59 -7.47 -10.19
N ASN A 539 16.31 -8.03 -9.01
CA ASN A 539 17.30 -8.20 -7.95
C ASN A 539 18.00 -9.55 -7.98
N THR A 540 17.51 -10.54 -8.74
CA THR A 540 18.11 -11.89 -8.76
C THR A 540 18.50 -12.33 -10.18
N TYR A 541 17.54 -12.76 -10.99
CA TYR A 541 17.77 -13.32 -12.32
C TYR A 541 18.51 -12.37 -13.27
N GLU A 542 18.14 -11.08 -13.32
CA GLU A 542 18.85 -10.09 -14.15
C GLU A 542 20.31 -9.87 -13.72
N ARG A 543 20.62 -10.21 -12.46
CA ARG A 543 21.95 -10.13 -11.86
C ARG A 543 22.67 -11.48 -11.83
N LYS A 544 22.12 -12.51 -12.47
CA LYS A 544 22.64 -13.88 -12.55
C LYS A 544 22.78 -14.58 -11.18
N LYS A 545 21.79 -14.36 -10.30
CA LYS A 545 21.70 -14.97 -8.96
C LYS A 545 20.51 -15.92 -8.91
N ASP A 546 20.56 -16.94 -9.76
CA ASP A 546 19.40 -17.76 -10.08
C ASP A 546 18.96 -18.63 -8.91
N ASP A 547 19.91 -19.11 -8.08
CA ASP A 547 19.61 -19.92 -6.90
C ASP A 547 18.85 -19.10 -5.84
N LEU A 548 19.28 -17.85 -5.61
CA LEU A 548 18.54 -16.92 -4.78
C LEU A 548 17.16 -16.59 -5.38
N GLY A 549 17.08 -16.34 -6.70
CA GLY A 549 15.82 -16.08 -7.39
C GLY A 549 14.80 -17.22 -7.20
N ASN A 550 15.23 -18.46 -7.40
CA ASN A 550 14.41 -19.65 -7.23
C ASN A 550 13.90 -19.79 -5.78
N GLN A 551 14.78 -19.54 -4.79
CA GLN A 551 14.39 -19.59 -3.39
C GLN A 551 13.35 -18.51 -3.04
N LEU A 552 13.49 -17.29 -3.56
CA LEU A 552 12.53 -16.21 -3.33
C LEU A 552 11.18 -16.47 -4.00
N MET A 553 11.18 -17.03 -5.21
CA MET A 553 9.95 -17.47 -5.88
C MET A 553 9.24 -18.57 -5.10
N GLN A 554 9.99 -19.51 -4.51
CA GLN A 554 9.43 -20.53 -3.63
C GLN A 554 8.77 -19.91 -2.38
N PHE A 555 9.43 -18.97 -1.70
CA PHE A 555 8.81 -18.28 -0.55
C PHE A 555 7.56 -17.50 -0.95
N ALA A 556 7.57 -16.86 -2.12
CA ALA A 556 6.41 -16.13 -2.63
C ALA A 556 5.23 -17.09 -2.89
N ALA A 557 5.48 -18.28 -3.43
CA ALA A 557 4.47 -19.32 -3.63
C ALA A 557 3.96 -19.90 -2.29
N GLU A 558 4.86 -20.22 -1.37
CA GLU A 558 4.52 -20.72 -0.02
C GLU A 558 3.66 -19.72 0.78
N CYS A 559 3.85 -18.42 0.54
CA CYS A 559 3.05 -17.35 1.15
C CYS A 559 1.80 -16.99 0.33
N GLY A 560 1.52 -17.66 -0.79
CA GLY A 560 0.36 -17.37 -1.64
C GLY A 560 0.41 -16.00 -2.33
N ILE A 561 1.59 -15.39 -2.44
CA ILE A 561 1.82 -14.17 -3.23
C ILE A 561 1.79 -14.51 -4.72
N VAL A 562 2.37 -15.68 -5.04
CA VAL A 562 2.37 -16.30 -6.36
C VAL A 562 1.56 -17.59 -6.26
N ASP A 563 0.86 -17.96 -7.32
CA ASP A 563 0.10 -19.20 -7.35
C ASP A 563 1.04 -20.43 -7.25
N PRO A 564 0.82 -21.36 -6.29
CA PRO A 564 1.62 -22.58 -6.13
C PRO A 564 1.77 -23.43 -7.39
N HIS A 565 0.84 -23.33 -8.36
CA HIS A 565 0.87 -24.14 -9.58
C HIS A 565 2.08 -23.88 -10.50
N LEU A 566 2.87 -22.82 -10.24
CA LEU A 566 4.13 -22.55 -10.93
C LEU A 566 5.32 -23.38 -10.43
N ILE A 567 5.14 -24.16 -9.35
CA ILE A 567 6.15 -25.07 -8.80
C ILE A 567 5.57 -26.48 -8.76
N GLU A 568 6.14 -27.42 -9.52
CA GLU A 568 5.70 -28.83 -9.52
C GLU A 568 5.67 -29.39 -8.09
N GLY A 569 4.47 -29.75 -7.59
CA GLY A 569 4.30 -30.51 -6.35
C GLY A 569 3.67 -29.79 -5.15
N MET A 570 3.30 -28.50 -5.25
CA MET A 570 2.54 -27.83 -4.18
C MET A 570 1.05 -27.76 -4.52
N ALA A 571 0.24 -28.65 -3.93
CA ALA A 571 -1.21 -28.50 -3.92
C ALA A 571 -1.61 -27.42 -2.91
N SER A 572 -2.55 -26.52 -3.23
CA SER A 572 -3.29 -25.87 -2.16
C SER A 572 -4.64 -25.28 -2.59
N ASN A 573 -5.66 -25.54 -1.77
CA ASN A 573 -6.92 -24.78 -1.69
C ASN A 573 -6.72 -23.41 -0.99
N ARG A 574 -5.52 -22.80 -1.03
CA ARG A 574 -5.21 -21.57 -0.31
C ARG A 574 -5.57 -20.35 -1.17
N ARG A 575 -6.32 -19.41 -0.59
CA ARG A 575 -6.62 -18.13 -1.24
C ARG A 575 -5.34 -17.34 -1.48
N THR A 576 -5.18 -16.81 -2.68
CA THR A 576 -4.03 -15.99 -3.06
C THR A 576 -4.07 -14.60 -2.45
N PHE A 577 -2.93 -13.91 -2.43
CA PHE A 577 -2.82 -12.53 -1.95
C PHE A 577 -3.73 -11.58 -2.74
N ALA A 578 -3.88 -11.79 -4.05
CA ALA A 578 -4.83 -11.07 -4.91
C ALA A 578 -6.28 -11.33 -4.48
N GLU A 579 -6.69 -12.60 -4.31
CA GLU A 579 -8.05 -12.96 -3.88
C GLU A 579 -8.42 -12.44 -2.48
N LEU A 580 -7.44 -12.15 -1.63
CA LEU A 580 -7.67 -11.63 -0.29
C LEU A 580 -7.81 -10.10 -0.30
N LEU A 581 -6.96 -9.37 -1.04
CA LEU A 581 -6.95 -7.91 -1.00
C LEU A 581 -7.76 -7.23 -2.10
N ASP A 582 -8.01 -7.91 -3.22
CA ASP A 582 -8.78 -7.30 -4.30
C ASP A 582 -10.24 -7.11 -3.85
N GLU A 583 -10.77 -5.92 -4.16
CA GLU A 583 -12.18 -5.62 -3.94
C GLU A 583 -12.99 -6.23 -5.06
N ASN A 584 -13.71 -7.31 -4.76
CA ASN A 584 -14.79 -7.76 -5.62
C ASN A 584 -16.03 -6.88 -5.34
N PRO A 585 -16.46 -6.02 -6.29
CA PRO A 585 -17.61 -5.15 -6.06
C PRO A 585 -18.92 -5.92 -5.92
N PHE A 586 -19.03 -7.14 -6.45
CA PHE A 586 -20.18 -8.02 -6.25
C PHE A 586 -20.22 -8.71 -4.87
N GLU A 587 -19.09 -8.79 -4.17
CA GLU A 587 -18.99 -9.33 -2.81
C GLU A 587 -18.98 -8.23 -1.74
N ASN A 588 -18.82 -6.96 -2.12
CA ASN A 588 -18.81 -5.82 -1.21
C ASN A 588 -20.17 -5.67 -0.50
N LYS A 589 -20.23 -5.46 0.82
CA LYS A 589 -21.50 -5.32 1.58
C LYS A 589 -22.38 -4.14 1.15
N ASP A 590 -21.88 -3.27 0.29
CA ASP A 590 -22.64 -2.18 -0.31
C ASP A 590 -23.60 -2.68 -1.39
N LEU A 591 -24.88 -2.80 -1.03
CA LEU A 591 -25.95 -3.23 -1.93
C LEU A 591 -26.12 -2.28 -3.11
N GLU A 592 -25.93 -0.98 -2.92
CA GLU A 592 -26.19 0.04 -3.94
C GLU A 592 -25.15 -0.01 -5.06
N GLY A 593 -23.87 -0.14 -4.71
CA GLY A 593 -22.79 -0.37 -5.69
C GLY A 593 -22.97 -1.66 -6.51
N ARG A 594 -23.50 -2.74 -5.92
CA ARG A 594 -23.82 -3.97 -6.66
C ARG A 594 -24.95 -3.76 -7.67
N LEU A 595 -25.99 -3.03 -7.25
CA LEU A 595 -27.15 -2.75 -8.09
C LEU A 595 -26.78 -1.87 -9.28
N MET A 596 -25.92 -0.88 -9.09
CA MET A 596 -25.41 -0.04 -10.18
C MET A 596 -24.64 -0.86 -11.23
N LEU A 597 -23.85 -1.85 -10.83
CA LEU A 597 -23.17 -2.72 -11.80
C LEU A 597 -24.14 -3.55 -12.63
N VAL A 598 -25.19 -4.08 -12.01
CA VAL A 598 -26.25 -4.82 -12.72
C VAL A 598 -27.05 -3.88 -13.63
N GLN A 599 -27.34 -2.66 -13.18
CA GLN A 599 -27.98 -1.60 -13.96
C GLN A 599 -27.16 -1.23 -15.20
N ASP A 600 -25.85 -1.05 -15.04
CA ASP A 600 -24.94 -0.73 -16.14
C ASP A 600 -24.94 -1.83 -17.20
N LEU A 601 -24.85 -3.10 -16.79
CA LEU A 601 -24.92 -4.25 -17.69
C LEU A 601 -26.22 -4.29 -18.48
N MET A 602 -27.35 -4.03 -17.80
CA MET A 602 -28.67 -4.07 -18.40
C MET A 602 -28.91 -2.89 -19.35
N CYS A 603 -28.52 -1.67 -18.96
CA CYS A 603 -28.60 -0.49 -19.81
C CYS A 603 -27.68 -0.61 -21.03
N ASN A 604 -26.49 -1.21 -20.90
CA ASN A 604 -25.60 -1.47 -22.03
C ASN A 604 -26.20 -2.48 -23.01
N TYR A 605 -26.84 -3.55 -22.50
CA TYR A 605 -27.60 -4.47 -23.34
C TYR A 605 -28.72 -3.75 -24.12
N LEU A 606 -29.53 -2.94 -23.44
CA LEU A 606 -30.64 -2.22 -24.07
C LEU A 606 -30.17 -1.24 -25.14
N ARG A 607 -29.06 -0.51 -24.91
CA ARG A 607 -28.47 0.39 -25.91
C ARG A 607 -27.90 -0.35 -27.12
N ARG A 608 -27.52 -1.62 -26.98
CA ARG A 608 -27.08 -2.45 -28.11
C ARG A 608 -28.26 -2.92 -28.96
N GLU A 609 -29.36 -3.31 -28.33
CA GLU A 609 -30.58 -3.71 -29.04
C GLU A 609 -31.32 -2.49 -29.64
N TYR A 610 -31.29 -1.34 -28.94
CA TYR A 610 -31.94 -0.07 -29.34
C TYR A 610 -30.94 1.10 -29.27
N PRO A 611 -30.14 1.33 -30.33
CA PRO A 611 -29.12 2.39 -30.37
C PRO A 611 -29.64 3.82 -30.17
N GLU A 612 -30.94 4.04 -30.33
CA GLU A 612 -31.63 5.32 -30.10
C GLU A 612 -31.73 5.72 -28.62
N ILE A 613 -31.55 4.77 -27.69
CA ILE A 613 -31.58 5.04 -26.25
C ILE A 613 -30.31 5.79 -25.84
N SER A 614 -30.45 7.04 -25.38
CA SER A 614 -29.33 7.90 -24.98
C SER A 614 -29.45 8.49 -23.58
N ASN A 615 -30.55 8.20 -22.88
CA ASN A 615 -30.82 8.65 -21.51
C ASN A 615 -29.80 8.08 -20.50
N ASP A 616 -29.70 8.72 -19.33
CA ASP A 616 -28.88 8.24 -18.22
C ASP A 616 -29.45 6.93 -17.64
N ASN A 617 -28.59 6.11 -17.00
CA ASN A 617 -28.98 4.77 -16.53
C ASN A 617 -30.15 4.81 -15.52
N ASP A 618 -30.19 5.81 -14.65
CA ASP A 618 -31.28 5.99 -13.67
C ASP A 618 -32.62 6.37 -14.32
N ASP A 619 -32.60 7.03 -15.48
CA ASP A 619 -33.80 7.36 -16.24
C ASP A 619 -34.34 6.15 -17.02
N ILE A 620 -33.47 5.18 -17.36
CA ILE A 620 -33.84 3.95 -18.07
C ILE A 620 -34.32 2.89 -17.08
N LEU A 621 -33.59 2.71 -15.98
CA LEU A 621 -33.89 1.71 -14.97
C LEU A 621 -33.40 2.17 -13.59
N PRO A 622 -34.26 2.71 -12.73
CA PRO A 622 -33.86 3.11 -11.38
C PRO A 622 -33.33 1.94 -10.55
N THR A 623 -32.24 2.15 -9.79
CA THR A 623 -31.65 1.12 -8.89
C THR A 623 -32.64 0.55 -7.87
N SER A 624 -33.66 1.32 -7.50
CA SER A 624 -34.75 0.88 -6.62
C SER A 624 -35.62 -0.26 -7.20
N VAL A 625 -35.78 -0.30 -8.54
CA VAL A 625 -36.51 -1.37 -9.24
C VAL A 625 -35.69 -2.66 -9.24
N LEU A 626 -34.39 -2.57 -9.54
CA LEU A 626 -33.47 -3.70 -9.44
C LEU A 626 -33.41 -4.26 -8.02
N LYS A 627 -33.34 -3.37 -7.01
CA LYS A 627 -33.31 -3.78 -5.61
C LYS A 627 -34.50 -4.66 -5.26
N ARG A 628 -35.71 -4.20 -5.62
CA ARG A 628 -36.94 -4.96 -5.38
C ARG A 628 -36.92 -6.30 -6.09
N THR A 629 -36.52 -6.31 -7.36
CA THR A 629 -36.45 -7.54 -8.18
C THR A 629 -35.48 -8.56 -7.58
N MET A 630 -34.28 -8.12 -7.18
CA MET A 630 -33.28 -8.99 -6.55
C MET A 630 -33.70 -9.46 -5.15
N GLU A 631 -34.41 -8.62 -4.37
CA GLU A 631 -34.97 -9.00 -3.07
C GLU A 631 -36.13 -10.01 -3.20
N ASP A 632 -36.96 -9.88 -4.24
CA ASP A 632 -38.05 -10.82 -4.51
C ASP A 632 -37.49 -12.18 -4.94
N MET A 633 -36.41 -12.23 -5.72
CA MET A 633 -35.66 -13.47 -6.00
C MET A 633 -35.08 -14.14 -4.74
N LEU A 634 -34.73 -13.38 -3.69
CA LEU A 634 -34.19 -13.92 -2.43
C LEU A 634 -35.29 -14.48 -1.51
N ARG A 635 -36.56 -14.15 -1.74
CA ARG A 635 -37.68 -14.66 -0.93
C ARG A 635 -38.15 -16.04 -1.37
N GLU A 636 -37.74 -16.50 -2.55
CA GLU A 636 -37.99 -17.84 -3.07
C GLU A 636 -36.98 -18.86 -2.51
N ASP A 637 -36.82 -18.90 -1.18
CA ASP A 637 -36.18 -20.03 -0.49
C ASP A 637 -37.13 -21.23 -0.49
N VAL A 638 -37.18 -21.97 -1.60
CA VAL A 638 -37.67 -23.35 -1.62
C VAL A 638 -36.48 -24.27 -1.94
N ALA A 639 -36.27 -25.23 -1.04
CA ALA A 639 -35.20 -26.21 -1.04
C ALA A 639 -34.95 -26.85 -2.42
N PRO A 640 -33.71 -27.27 -2.73
CA PRO A 640 -33.34 -27.89 -4.00
C PRO A 640 -33.87 -29.33 -4.04
N GLU A 641 -35.13 -29.49 -4.44
CA GLU A 641 -35.51 -30.65 -5.25
C GLU A 641 -35.30 -30.23 -6.71
N PHE A 642 -34.67 -31.08 -7.52
CA PHE A 642 -34.51 -30.91 -8.97
C PHE A 642 -35.91 -30.78 -9.60
N ASP A 643 -36.45 -29.58 -9.62
CA ASP A 643 -37.73 -29.29 -10.26
C ASP A 643 -37.45 -29.01 -11.74
N ALA A 644 -37.99 -29.86 -12.60
CA ALA A 644 -37.71 -29.90 -14.04
C ALA A 644 -38.24 -28.68 -14.83
N GLU A 645 -38.69 -27.63 -14.13
CA GLU A 645 -39.43 -26.49 -14.68
C GLU A 645 -38.76 -25.12 -14.48
N ARG A 646 -37.54 -25.02 -13.91
CA ARG A 646 -36.87 -23.71 -13.77
C ARG A 646 -36.48 -23.12 -15.13
N ASN A 647 -37.04 -21.95 -15.44
CA ASN A 647 -36.69 -21.16 -16.62
C ASN A 647 -35.37 -20.39 -16.41
N VAL A 648 -34.66 -20.07 -17.48
CA VAL A 648 -33.48 -19.18 -17.39
C VAL A 648 -33.98 -17.73 -17.30
N LEU A 649 -33.33 -16.88 -16.52
CA LEU A 649 -33.67 -15.45 -16.42
C LEU A 649 -32.73 -14.62 -17.27
N VAL A 650 -33.26 -13.81 -18.18
CA VAL A 650 -32.46 -12.88 -18.98
C VAL A 650 -32.98 -11.45 -18.84
N PHE A 651 -32.20 -10.46 -19.29
CA PHE A 651 -32.66 -9.08 -19.30
C PHE A 651 -33.81 -8.90 -20.29
N SER A 652 -34.89 -8.28 -19.84
CA SER A 652 -36.04 -7.96 -20.67
C SER A 652 -35.63 -7.04 -21.83
N ARG A 653 -36.18 -7.30 -23.01
CA ARG A 653 -35.99 -6.50 -24.22
C ARG A 653 -37.07 -5.45 -24.43
N ASP A 654 -38.15 -5.50 -23.66
CA ASP A 654 -39.28 -4.61 -23.86
C ASP A 654 -39.11 -3.36 -22.97
N PRO A 655 -38.78 -2.19 -23.54
CA PRO A 655 -38.54 -0.98 -22.79
C PRO A 655 -39.76 -0.51 -21.99
N GLU A 656 -40.97 -0.90 -22.41
CA GLU A 656 -42.22 -0.45 -21.79
C GLU A 656 -42.50 -1.14 -20.44
N ILE A 657 -41.90 -2.32 -20.20
CA ILE A 657 -42.11 -3.11 -18.98
C ILE A 657 -40.90 -3.13 -18.04
N LEU A 658 -39.78 -2.49 -18.40
CA LEU A 658 -38.54 -2.52 -17.59
C LEU A 658 -38.70 -1.99 -16.16
N GLU A 659 -39.57 -1.00 -15.97
CA GLU A 659 -39.85 -0.43 -14.65
C GLU A 659 -40.61 -1.41 -13.73
N SER A 660 -41.30 -2.40 -14.30
CA SER A 660 -42.06 -3.41 -13.56
C SER A 660 -41.42 -4.79 -13.55
N GLU A 661 -40.82 -5.20 -14.68
CA GLU A 661 -40.30 -6.54 -14.96
C GLU A 661 -38.98 -6.43 -15.76
N PRO A 662 -37.86 -6.09 -15.09
CA PRO A 662 -36.56 -5.93 -15.77
C PRO A 662 -35.93 -7.27 -16.20
N LEU A 663 -36.43 -8.39 -15.67
CA LEU A 663 -36.01 -9.74 -16.02
C LEU A 663 -37.15 -10.50 -16.68
N THR A 664 -36.83 -11.33 -17.66
CA THR A 664 -37.78 -12.18 -18.38
C THR A 664 -37.35 -13.64 -18.27
N GLU A 665 -38.32 -14.51 -17.99
CA GLU A 665 -38.13 -15.95 -18.03
C GLU A 665 -38.09 -16.45 -19.48
N VAL A 666 -37.05 -17.22 -19.80
CA VAL A 666 -36.86 -17.82 -21.12
C VAL A 666 -36.87 -19.34 -20.99
N ALA A 667 -37.57 -19.95 -21.94
CA ALA A 667 -37.71 -21.40 -22.00
C ALA A 667 -36.53 -22.00 -22.77
N MET A 668 -36.12 -23.19 -22.34
CA MET A 668 -35.20 -24.02 -23.10
C MET A 668 -35.99 -25.04 -23.93
N VAL A 669 -35.86 -24.94 -25.26
CA VAL A 669 -36.52 -25.80 -26.25
C VAL A 669 -35.51 -26.78 -26.83
N GLU A 670 -35.89 -28.06 -26.85
CA GLU A 670 -34.98 -29.15 -27.25
C GLU A 670 -35.28 -29.70 -28.65
N GLY A 671 -34.17 -30.02 -29.35
CA GLY A 671 -34.18 -30.82 -30.56
C GLY A 671 -34.40 -30.00 -31.84
N GLN A 672 -33.77 -30.43 -32.93
CA GLN A 672 -33.83 -29.72 -34.21
C GLN A 672 -35.26 -29.60 -34.79
N ALA A 673 -36.16 -30.50 -34.42
CA ALA A 673 -37.55 -30.47 -34.88
C ALA A 673 -38.34 -29.27 -34.31
N ASN A 674 -37.91 -28.71 -33.17
CA ASN A 674 -38.57 -27.60 -32.48
C ASN A 674 -37.72 -26.32 -32.53
N LYS A 675 -36.85 -26.18 -33.52
CA LYS A 675 -35.94 -25.04 -33.65
C LYS A 675 -36.72 -23.71 -33.72
N PRO A 676 -36.50 -22.78 -32.78
CA PRO A 676 -37.16 -21.46 -32.78
C PRO A 676 -36.60 -20.55 -33.88
N SER A 677 -37.29 -19.44 -34.18
CA SER A 677 -36.75 -18.41 -35.07
C SER A 677 -35.67 -17.60 -34.36
N LEU A 678 -34.66 -17.12 -35.10
CA LEU A 678 -33.55 -16.31 -34.55
C LEU A 678 -34.05 -15.04 -33.84
N ASP A 679 -35.18 -14.48 -34.28
CA ASP A 679 -35.80 -13.31 -33.65
C ASP A 679 -36.34 -13.61 -32.25
N THR A 680 -36.81 -14.84 -32.01
CA THR A 680 -37.33 -15.28 -30.69
C THR A 680 -36.25 -15.86 -29.77
N MET A 681 -35.06 -16.12 -30.31
CA MET A 681 -33.94 -16.65 -29.53
C MET A 681 -33.31 -15.59 -28.64
N VAL A 682 -32.75 -16.04 -27.52
CA VAL A 682 -31.92 -15.20 -26.65
C VAL A 682 -30.62 -14.85 -27.38
N SER A 683 -30.22 -13.58 -27.37
CA SER A 683 -28.94 -13.14 -27.92
C SER A 683 -27.79 -13.55 -26.99
N GLN A 684 -26.62 -13.83 -27.57
CA GLN A 684 -25.42 -14.19 -26.82
C GLN A 684 -25.13 -13.17 -25.72
N TYR A 685 -25.16 -11.87 -26.04
CA TYR A 685 -24.89 -10.82 -25.07
C TYR A 685 -25.82 -10.86 -23.87
N SER A 686 -27.13 -11.05 -24.08
CA SER A 686 -28.12 -11.08 -23.01
C SER A 686 -27.82 -12.19 -21.99
N LEU A 687 -27.53 -13.40 -22.49
CA LEU A 687 -27.15 -14.50 -21.60
C LEU A 687 -25.83 -14.22 -20.89
N LEU A 688 -24.79 -13.76 -21.61
CA LEU A 688 -23.50 -13.44 -21.01
C LEU A 688 -23.65 -12.38 -19.91
N ALA A 689 -24.41 -11.31 -20.15
CA ALA A 689 -24.58 -10.23 -19.17
C ALA A 689 -25.28 -10.70 -17.89
N THR A 690 -26.23 -11.64 -17.97
CA THR A 690 -26.81 -12.24 -16.76
C THR A 690 -25.86 -13.19 -16.03
N LEU A 691 -24.96 -13.88 -16.74
CA LEU A 691 -23.90 -14.68 -16.12
C LEU A 691 -22.82 -13.82 -15.43
N ALA A 692 -22.68 -12.55 -15.82
CA ALA A 692 -21.82 -11.58 -15.14
C ALA A 692 -22.38 -11.14 -13.77
N ALA A 693 -23.68 -11.30 -13.53
CA ALA A 693 -24.31 -10.91 -12.28
C ALA A 693 -24.43 -12.13 -11.34
N PRO A 694 -23.70 -12.22 -10.21
CA PRO A 694 -23.55 -13.48 -9.48
C PRO A 694 -24.85 -14.15 -9.03
N LYS A 695 -25.86 -13.39 -8.63
CA LYS A 695 -27.16 -13.95 -8.21
C LYS A 695 -27.98 -14.48 -9.39
N LEU A 696 -27.96 -13.79 -10.52
CA LEU A 696 -28.60 -14.27 -11.75
C LEU A 696 -27.82 -15.46 -12.32
N ARG A 697 -26.50 -15.43 -12.22
CA ARG A 697 -25.63 -16.55 -12.59
C ARG A 697 -25.96 -17.80 -11.80
N GLU A 698 -26.02 -17.73 -10.47
CA GLU A 698 -26.32 -18.88 -9.61
C GLU A 698 -27.65 -19.54 -10.03
N HIS A 699 -28.68 -18.73 -10.25
CA HIS A 699 -29.97 -19.20 -10.76
C HIS A 699 -29.89 -19.81 -12.16
N ASN A 700 -29.25 -19.09 -13.10
CA ASN A 700 -29.20 -19.48 -14.50
C ASN A 700 -28.34 -20.73 -14.70
N LEU A 701 -27.18 -20.85 -14.04
CA LEU A 701 -26.33 -22.01 -14.14
C LEU A 701 -27.06 -23.27 -13.70
N VAL A 702 -27.82 -23.25 -12.61
CA VAL A 702 -28.63 -24.43 -12.24
C VAL A 702 -29.66 -24.76 -13.33
N SER A 703 -30.29 -23.74 -13.90
CA SER A 703 -31.36 -23.88 -14.90
C SER A 703 -30.87 -24.29 -16.31
N LEU A 704 -29.57 -24.21 -16.60
CA LEU A 704 -29.01 -24.63 -17.89
C LEU A 704 -29.00 -26.17 -18.09
N TRP A 705 -29.37 -26.97 -17.07
CA TRP A 705 -29.42 -28.43 -17.14
C TRP A 705 -30.86 -28.96 -16.99
N LYS A 706 -31.58 -29.08 -18.12
CA LYS A 706 -33.00 -29.52 -18.14
C LYS A 706 -33.23 -31.04 -18.18
N GLN A 707 -32.21 -31.84 -18.51
CA GLN A 707 -32.28 -33.31 -18.57
C GLN A 707 -31.01 -33.98 -18.03
N THR A 708 -31.22 -35.04 -17.26
CA THR A 708 -30.25 -36.05 -16.83
C THR A 708 -30.01 -37.06 -17.97
N LEU A 709 -28.79 -37.14 -18.48
CA LEU A 709 -28.34 -38.14 -19.46
C LEU A 709 -28.51 -39.58 -18.91
N ALA A 710 -28.46 -39.73 -17.58
CA ALA A 710 -28.73 -40.99 -16.88
C ALA A 710 -30.09 -41.62 -17.23
N ASP A 711 -31.13 -40.82 -17.50
CA ASP A 711 -32.48 -41.34 -17.78
C ASP A 711 -32.66 -41.80 -19.23
N HIS A 712 -31.74 -41.46 -20.14
CA HIS A 712 -31.90 -41.70 -21.57
C HIS A 712 -31.19 -42.94 -22.11
N ASN A 713 -30.13 -43.41 -21.44
CA ASN A 713 -29.26 -44.48 -21.97
C ASN A 713 -29.33 -45.81 -21.21
N GLY A 714 -30.22 -45.95 -20.22
CA GLY A 714 -30.26 -47.16 -19.38
C GLY A 714 -28.98 -47.36 -18.54
N ILE A 715 -28.19 -46.29 -18.36
CA ILE A 715 -27.01 -46.27 -17.50
C ILE A 715 -27.54 -46.08 -16.08
N SER A 716 -27.77 -47.18 -15.37
CA SER A 716 -28.19 -47.13 -13.97
C SER A 716 -27.18 -46.33 -13.14
N LYS A 717 -27.64 -45.32 -12.40
CA LYS A 717 -26.90 -44.80 -11.24
C LYS A 717 -26.67 -45.96 -10.28
N GLY A 718 -25.47 -46.54 -10.32
CA GLY A 718 -24.97 -47.49 -9.31
C GLY A 718 -24.94 -48.97 -9.73
N VAL A 719 -23.74 -49.43 -10.08
CA VAL A 719 -23.14 -50.55 -9.35
C VAL A 719 -22.05 -49.93 -8.49
N GLU A 720 -22.10 -50.12 -7.16
CA GLU A 720 -21.08 -49.65 -6.22
C GLU A 720 -19.68 -50.04 -6.72
N GLY A 721 -18.91 -49.08 -7.20
CA GLY A 721 -17.49 -49.27 -7.54
C GLY A 721 -16.92 -48.41 -8.66
N LEU A 722 -17.71 -47.92 -9.61
CA LEU A 722 -17.24 -47.10 -10.74
C LEU A 722 -18.27 -45.99 -11.07
N LYS A 723 -18.21 -44.85 -10.36
CA LYS A 723 -18.91 -43.62 -10.78
C LYS A 723 -18.12 -43.00 -11.94
N ASP A 724 -18.75 -42.82 -13.11
CA ASP A 724 -18.12 -42.11 -14.23
C ASP A 724 -18.21 -40.60 -13.99
N THR A 725 -17.10 -40.00 -13.58
CA THR A 725 -16.97 -38.55 -13.33
C THR A 725 -17.41 -37.72 -14.55
N SER A 726 -17.18 -38.21 -15.77
CA SER A 726 -17.55 -37.50 -17.00
C SER A 726 -19.08 -37.38 -17.14
N LEU A 727 -19.81 -38.44 -16.78
CA LEU A 727 -21.28 -38.43 -16.78
C LEU A 727 -21.82 -37.49 -15.71
N MET A 728 -21.21 -37.50 -14.53
CA MET A 728 -21.61 -36.61 -13.42
C MET A 728 -21.40 -35.13 -13.77
N ILE A 729 -20.28 -34.80 -14.41
CA ILE A 729 -20.00 -33.45 -14.93
C ILE A 729 -21.02 -33.05 -16.01
N ALA A 730 -21.35 -33.97 -16.92
CA ALA A 730 -22.32 -33.72 -17.97
C ALA A 730 -23.75 -33.55 -17.42
N ASP A 731 -24.11 -34.22 -16.33
CA ASP A 731 -25.45 -34.18 -15.71
C ASP A 731 -25.60 -33.12 -14.62
N ASN A 732 -24.55 -32.35 -14.34
CA ASN A 732 -24.54 -31.39 -13.23
C ASN A 732 -24.87 -32.06 -11.88
N ASP A 733 -24.39 -33.28 -11.65
CA ASP A 733 -24.65 -34.06 -10.43
C ASP A 733 -24.08 -33.38 -9.18
N GLU A 734 -24.75 -33.50 -8.04
CA GLU A 734 -24.37 -32.85 -6.77
C GLU A 734 -22.99 -33.31 -6.27
N ASP A 735 -22.61 -34.56 -6.56
CA ASP A 735 -21.35 -35.14 -6.14
C ASP A 735 -20.15 -34.74 -7.04
N ALA A 736 -20.37 -33.97 -8.11
CA ALA A 736 -19.30 -33.47 -8.99
C ALA A 736 -19.02 -31.98 -8.78
N ASP A 737 -17.75 -31.65 -8.56
CA ASP A 737 -17.29 -30.25 -8.38
C ASP A 737 -17.39 -29.42 -9.68
N LEU A 738 -17.33 -30.08 -10.83
CA LEU A 738 -17.42 -29.47 -12.15
C LEU A 738 -18.74 -29.82 -12.84
N ALA A 739 -19.26 -28.88 -13.62
CA ALA A 739 -20.39 -29.09 -14.51
C ALA A 739 -20.07 -28.50 -15.88
N MET A 740 -20.53 -29.16 -16.95
CA MET A 740 -20.42 -28.61 -18.31
C MET A 740 -21.66 -28.89 -19.18
N THR A 741 -22.05 -27.88 -19.96
CA THR A 741 -23.12 -27.99 -20.96
C THR A 741 -22.85 -27.13 -22.19
N THR A 742 -23.64 -27.36 -23.25
CA THR A 742 -23.67 -26.56 -24.46
C THR A 742 -25.09 -26.08 -24.69
N VAL A 743 -25.32 -24.77 -24.72
CA VAL A 743 -26.61 -24.16 -25.10
C VAL A 743 -26.48 -23.39 -26.41
N THR A 744 -27.56 -23.26 -27.16
CA THR A 744 -27.58 -22.54 -28.44
C THR A 744 -28.37 -21.25 -28.30
N VAL A 745 -27.71 -20.14 -28.63
CA VAL A 745 -28.25 -18.77 -28.61
C VAL A 745 -28.17 -18.16 -30.00
N ALA A 746 -28.83 -17.03 -30.23
CA ALA A 746 -28.62 -16.23 -31.43
C ALA A 746 -27.34 -15.39 -31.29
N SER A 747 -26.65 -15.12 -32.40
CA SER A 747 -25.66 -14.05 -32.45
C SER A 747 -26.30 -12.70 -32.09
N ASP A 748 -25.49 -11.74 -31.65
CA ASP A 748 -26.00 -10.42 -31.21
C ASP A 748 -26.73 -9.67 -32.34
N ASP A 749 -26.32 -9.88 -33.59
CA ASP A 749 -26.99 -9.37 -34.81
C ASP A 749 -28.14 -10.27 -35.31
N ARG A 750 -28.41 -11.38 -34.61
CA ARG A 750 -29.41 -12.42 -34.92
C ARG A 750 -29.29 -13.04 -36.30
N THR A 751 -28.11 -13.00 -36.91
CA THR A 751 -27.91 -13.57 -38.26
C THR A 751 -27.64 -15.07 -38.24
N LYS A 752 -27.21 -15.64 -37.12
CA LYS A 752 -26.85 -17.05 -37.01
C LYS A 752 -27.02 -17.61 -35.58
N GLU A 753 -27.00 -18.94 -35.49
CA GLU A 753 -26.91 -19.67 -34.22
C GLU A 753 -25.47 -19.71 -33.72
N VAL A 754 -25.30 -19.56 -32.41
CA VAL A 754 -24.02 -19.64 -31.73
C VAL A 754 -24.11 -20.66 -30.59
N PRO A 755 -23.31 -21.74 -30.59
CA PRO A 755 -23.26 -22.66 -29.46
C PRO A 755 -22.39 -22.08 -28.34
N LEU A 756 -22.94 -21.81 -27.16
CA LEU A 756 -22.17 -21.41 -25.98
C LEU A 756 -21.81 -22.63 -25.14
N HIS A 757 -20.52 -22.86 -24.95
CA HIS A 757 -20.03 -23.88 -24.04
C HIS A 757 -19.81 -23.25 -22.66
N VAL A 758 -20.45 -23.80 -21.63
CA VAL A 758 -20.38 -23.30 -20.26
C VAL A 758 -19.77 -24.37 -19.37
N ILE A 759 -18.72 -24.01 -18.66
CA ILE A 759 -18.04 -24.86 -17.68
C ILE A 759 -18.07 -24.13 -16.34
N TRP A 760 -18.55 -24.79 -15.30
CA TRP A 760 -18.73 -24.21 -13.97
C TRP A 760 -18.07 -25.08 -12.92
N ASN A 761 -17.30 -24.48 -12.03
CA ASN A 761 -16.85 -25.09 -10.79
C ASN A 761 -17.77 -24.64 -9.65
N LYS A 762 -18.55 -25.59 -9.13
CA LYS A 762 -19.57 -25.34 -8.09
C LYS A 762 -18.97 -24.93 -6.76
N HIS A 763 -17.75 -25.41 -6.45
CA HIS A 763 -17.09 -25.14 -5.18
C HIS A 763 -16.49 -23.73 -5.12
N THR A 764 -15.83 -23.31 -6.21
CA THR A 764 -15.14 -22.01 -6.29
C THR A 764 -15.98 -20.89 -6.92
N ASP A 765 -17.15 -21.26 -7.46
CA ASP A 765 -18.04 -20.42 -8.28
C ASP A 765 -17.31 -19.73 -9.46
N ARG A 766 -16.35 -20.45 -10.04
CA ARG A 766 -15.59 -20.01 -11.22
C ARG A 766 -16.23 -20.56 -12.48
N VAL A 767 -16.36 -19.72 -13.50
CA VAL A 767 -17.02 -20.09 -14.76
C VAL A 767 -16.15 -19.78 -15.96
N VAL A 768 -16.16 -20.65 -16.96
CA VAL A 768 -15.64 -20.39 -18.31
C VAL A 768 -16.79 -20.48 -19.29
N VAL A 769 -16.89 -19.48 -20.16
CA VAL A 769 -17.84 -19.46 -21.28
C VAL A 769 -17.07 -19.31 -22.59
N VAL A 770 -17.32 -20.22 -23.53
CA VAL A 770 -16.74 -20.17 -24.89
C VAL A 770 -17.82 -19.75 -25.87
N GLY A 771 -17.63 -18.60 -26.53
CA GLY A 771 -18.60 -17.97 -27.42
C GLY A 771 -18.02 -17.52 -28.76
N GLU A 772 -18.76 -16.71 -29.52
CA GLU A 772 -18.28 -16.07 -30.75
C GLU A 772 -18.26 -14.55 -30.63
N GLY A 773 -17.18 -13.93 -31.08
CA GLY A 773 -17.04 -12.48 -31.14
C GLY A 773 -16.56 -11.87 -29.83
N GLU A 774 -15.95 -10.70 -29.96
CA GLU A 774 -15.44 -9.93 -28.83
C GLU A 774 -16.59 -9.33 -28.00
N ILE A 775 -16.45 -9.42 -26.68
CA ILE A 775 -17.30 -8.70 -25.73
C ILE A 775 -16.76 -7.30 -25.48
N ASP A 776 -17.64 -6.34 -25.21
CA ASP A 776 -17.22 -4.98 -24.90
C ASP A 776 -16.50 -4.89 -23.54
N SER A 777 -15.84 -3.76 -23.30
CA SER A 777 -15.02 -3.53 -22.10
C SER A 777 -15.82 -3.54 -20.80
N SER A 778 -17.10 -3.14 -20.83
CA SER A 778 -17.98 -3.16 -19.65
C SER A 778 -18.32 -4.60 -19.27
N LEU A 779 -18.72 -5.42 -20.25
CA LEU A 779 -19.01 -6.84 -20.00
C LEU A 779 -17.74 -7.61 -19.60
N LYS A 780 -16.60 -7.36 -20.25
CA LYS A 780 -15.30 -7.97 -19.88
C LYS A 780 -14.91 -7.63 -18.44
N ARG A 781 -15.14 -6.38 -18.01
CA ARG A 781 -14.91 -5.95 -16.64
C ARG A 781 -15.82 -6.67 -15.65
N ALA A 782 -17.12 -6.75 -15.94
CA ALA A 782 -18.06 -7.44 -15.09
C ALA A 782 -17.74 -8.93 -14.94
N PHE A 783 -17.31 -9.58 -16.02
CA PHE A 783 -16.85 -10.99 -16.01
C PHE A 783 -15.67 -11.19 -15.08
N ASN A 784 -14.66 -10.32 -15.14
CA ASN A 784 -13.52 -10.37 -14.23
C ASN A 784 -13.96 -10.20 -12.77
N ASP A 785 -14.82 -9.21 -12.50
CA ASP A 785 -15.35 -8.94 -11.16
C ASP A 785 -16.23 -10.10 -10.66
N SER A 786 -16.88 -10.82 -11.57
CA SER A 786 -17.79 -11.92 -11.25
C SER A 786 -17.13 -13.30 -11.23
N ARG A 787 -15.81 -13.42 -11.38
CA ARG A 787 -15.09 -14.72 -11.49
C ARG A 787 -15.53 -15.55 -12.69
N THR A 788 -15.85 -14.89 -13.80
CA THR A 788 -16.26 -15.51 -15.07
C THR A 788 -15.23 -15.20 -16.15
N TYR A 789 -14.83 -16.21 -16.91
CA TYR A 789 -13.82 -16.10 -17.95
C TYR A 789 -14.47 -16.34 -19.32
N TYR A 790 -14.38 -15.35 -20.22
CA TYR A 790 -14.93 -15.46 -21.57
C TYR A 790 -13.82 -15.78 -22.59
N VAL A 791 -14.12 -16.69 -23.51
CA VAL A 791 -13.22 -17.03 -24.62
C VAL A 791 -13.96 -16.81 -25.93
N ASP A 792 -13.45 -15.88 -26.75
CA ASP A 792 -13.88 -15.77 -28.15
C ASP A 792 -13.19 -16.86 -28.96
N ARG A 793 -13.97 -17.75 -29.57
CA ARG A 793 -13.43 -18.81 -30.42
C ARG A 793 -12.80 -18.30 -31.74
N ASN A 794 -13.08 -17.05 -32.12
CA ASN A 794 -12.57 -16.44 -33.33
C ASN A 794 -11.21 -15.75 -33.12
N ASP A 795 -10.75 -15.64 -31.87
CA ASP A 795 -9.44 -15.07 -31.54
C ASP A 795 -8.31 -15.98 -32.04
N ALA A 796 -7.27 -15.39 -32.61
CA ALA A 796 -6.06 -16.10 -33.03
C ALA A 796 -5.37 -16.81 -31.86
N GLU A 797 -5.52 -16.28 -30.64
CA GLU A 797 -4.96 -16.82 -29.40
C GLU A 797 -5.97 -17.65 -28.57
N ALA A 798 -7.15 -17.96 -29.12
CA ALA A 798 -8.26 -18.61 -28.38
C ALA A 798 -7.83 -19.91 -27.68
N VAL A 799 -6.93 -20.71 -28.29
CA VAL A 799 -6.41 -21.94 -27.69
C VAL A 799 -5.61 -21.65 -26.41
N LYS A 800 -4.80 -20.59 -26.40
CA LYS A 800 -4.04 -20.16 -25.23
C LYS A 800 -4.97 -19.65 -24.15
N VAL A 801 -5.88 -18.75 -24.53
CA VAL A 801 -6.87 -18.13 -23.62
C VAL A 801 -7.76 -19.19 -22.97
N LEU A 802 -8.24 -20.18 -23.74
CA LEU A 802 -9.06 -21.27 -23.22
C LEU A 802 -8.30 -22.16 -22.24
N ARG A 803 -7.00 -22.40 -22.45
CA ARG A 803 -6.21 -23.20 -21.49
C ARG A 803 -6.06 -22.47 -20.16
N SER A 804 -5.84 -21.16 -20.18
CA SER A 804 -5.84 -20.34 -18.96
C SER A 804 -7.21 -20.35 -18.29
N GLY A 805 -8.31 -20.25 -19.05
CA GLY A 805 -9.67 -20.39 -18.52
C GLY A 805 -9.95 -21.76 -17.89
N LEU A 806 -9.56 -22.85 -18.56
CA LEU A 806 -9.70 -24.20 -18.01
C LEU A 806 -8.90 -24.39 -16.72
N ARG A 807 -7.70 -23.81 -16.62
CA ARG A 807 -6.93 -23.78 -15.37
C ARG A 807 -7.63 -22.95 -14.29
N PHE A 808 -8.18 -21.80 -14.67
CA PHE A 808 -8.94 -20.94 -13.76
C PHE A 808 -10.11 -21.70 -13.13
N VAL A 809 -10.86 -22.50 -13.89
CA VAL A 809 -12.01 -23.27 -13.38
C VAL A 809 -11.63 -24.60 -12.72
N ALA A 810 -10.66 -25.33 -13.25
CA ALA A 810 -10.33 -26.68 -12.77
C ALA A 810 -9.21 -26.74 -11.70
N GLY A 811 -8.39 -25.69 -11.54
CA GLY A 811 -7.31 -25.66 -10.56
C GLY A 811 -6.24 -26.73 -10.77
N ALA A 812 -5.72 -27.30 -9.67
CA ALA A 812 -4.58 -28.24 -9.63
C ALA A 812 -4.78 -29.49 -10.50
N ASP A 813 -6.02 -29.95 -10.62
CA ASP A 813 -6.35 -31.22 -11.27
C ASP A 813 -6.64 -31.06 -12.77
N THR A 814 -6.19 -29.96 -13.39
CA THR A 814 -6.49 -29.60 -14.80
C THR A 814 -6.27 -30.77 -15.77
N LYS A 815 -5.28 -31.65 -15.55
CA LYS A 815 -5.05 -32.82 -16.44
C LYS A 815 -6.16 -33.88 -16.33
N GLU A 816 -6.57 -34.21 -15.11
CA GLU A 816 -7.64 -35.17 -14.85
C GLU A 816 -8.99 -34.57 -15.22
N ALA A 817 -9.25 -33.34 -14.77
CA ALA A 817 -10.41 -32.55 -15.16
C ALA A 817 -10.54 -32.38 -16.67
N SER A 818 -9.44 -32.17 -17.42
CA SER A 818 -9.50 -32.07 -18.89
C SER A 818 -9.94 -33.38 -19.56
N ARG A 819 -9.56 -34.54 -18.99
CA ARG A 819 -10.01 -35.84 -19.50
C ARG A 819 -11.50 -36.02 -19.25
N ASP A 820 -11.95 -35.71 -18.05
CA ASP A 820 -13.34 -35.93 -17.64
C ASP A 820 -14.28 -34.89 -18.30
N LEU A 821 -13.82 -33.64 -18.46
CA LEU A 821 -14.47 -32.62 -19.29
C LEU A 821 -14.53 -33.05 -20.76
N LYS A 822 -13.46 -33.63 -21.33
CA LYS A 822 -13.53 -34.19 -22.70
C LYS A 822 -14.62 -35.26 -22.80
N GLY A 823 -14.66 -36.19 -21.85
CA GLY A 823 -15.69 -37.22 -21.78
C GLY A 823 -17.10 -36.63 -21.71
N ALA A 824 -17.31 -35.68 -20.79
CA ALA A 824 -18.58 -34.99 -20.61
C ALA A 824 -19.01 -34.23 -21.88
N PHE A 825 -18.05 -33.63 -22.59
CA PHE A 825 -18.30 -32.87 -23.82
C PHE A 825 -18.83 -33.80 -24.90
N MET A 826 -18.17 -34.94 -25.05
CA MET A 826 -18.52 -35.97 -26.04
C MET A 826 -19.86 -36.64 -25.75
N MET A 827 -20.32 -36.68 -24.50
CA MET A 827 -21.65 -37.19 -24.17
C MET A 827 -22.78 -36.26 -24.65
N ARG A 828 -22.50 -34.96 -24.80
CA ARG A 828 -23.48 -33.95 -25.25
C ARG A 828 -23.29 -33.54 -26.72
N ASN A 829 -22.11 -33.74 -27.30
CA ASN A 829 -21.76 -33.16 -28.61
C ASN A 829 -21.11 -34.17 -29.56
N SER A 830 -21.30 -33.93 -30.86
CA SER A 830 -20.75 -34.67 -32.01
C SER A 830 -19.96 -33.75 -32.97
N LEU A 831 -19.23 -34.30 -33.95
CA LEU A 831 -18.51 -33.55 -34.99
C LEU A 831 -19.19 -33.82 -36.34
N THR A 832 -19.46 -32.79 -37.13
CA THR A 832 -20.08 -32.90 -38.46
C THR A 832 -19.29 -33.76 -39.45
N ASN A 833 -17.96 -33.80 -39.27
CA ASN A 833 -17.04 -34.29 -40.30
C ASN A 833 -16.64 -35.78 -40.12
N GLY A 834 -17.12 -36.46 -39.08
CA GLY A 834 -16.79 -37.87 -38.81
C GLY A 834 -15.36 -38.12 -38.32
N ASP A 835 -14.62 -37.07 -37.97
CA ASP A 835 -13.27 -37.13 -37.40
C ASP A 835 -13.23 -37.90 -36.07
N ASP A 836 -12.13 -38.62 -35.82
CA ASP A 836 -11.90 -39.31 -34.56
C ASP A 836 -11.56 -38.32 -33.44
N TRP A 837 -12.25 -38.46 -32.32
CA TRP A 837 -12.11 -37.63 -31.12
C TRP A 837 -10.91 -38.00 -30.29
N CYS A 838 -10.41 -39.24 -30.44
CA CYS A 838 -9.42 -39.82 -29.54
C CYS A 838 -8.16 -38.96 -29.42
N ASP A 839 -7.71 -38.34 -30.52
CA ASP A 839 -6.46 -37.59 -30.58
C ASP A 839 -6.60 -36.08 -30.30
N LYS A 840 -7.83 -35.53 -30.26
CA LYS A 840 -8.06 -34.08 -30.03
C LYS A 840 -8.10 -33.73 -28.54
N ARG A 841 -7.54 -32.59 -28.13
CA ARG A 841 -7.65 -32.10 -26.74
C ARG A 841 -9.02 -31.44 -26.53
N VAL A 842 -9.47 -31.37 -25.28
CA VAL A 842 -10.74 -30.68 -24.94
C VAL A 842 -10.74 -29.22 -25.39
N SER A 843 -9.60 -28.53 -25.30
CA SER A 843 -9.45 -27.16 -25.82
C SER A 843 -9.71 -27.05 -27.31
N ASP A 844 -9.28 -28.03 -28.08
CA ASP A 844 -9.41 -28.02 -29.54
C ASP A 844 -10.85 -28.37 -29.95
N LEU A 845 -11.53 -29.18 -29.14
CA LEU A 845 -12.94 -29.53 -29.32
C LEU A 845 -13.87 -28.36 -29.01
N LEU A 846 -13.65 -27.67 -27.88
CA LEU A 846 -14.45 -26.51 -27.45
C LEU A 846 -14.34 -25.31 -28.40
N LEU A 847 -13.27 -25.23 -29.20
CA LEU A 847 -13.05 -24.17 -30.20
C LEU A 847 -13.43 -24.61 -31.62
N SER A 848 -13.79 -25.88 -31.82
CA SER A 848 -14.08 -26.41 -33.15
C SER A 848 -15.45 -25.91 -33.65
N ARG A 849 -15.48 -25.44 -34.91
CA ARG A 849 -16.71 -25.02 -35.60
C ARG A 849 -17.52 -26.20 -36.13
N ASP A 850 -16.96 -27.40 -36.10
CA ASP A 850 -17.59 -28.63 -36.60
C ASP A 850 -18.42 -29.31 -35.52
N VAL A 851 -18.55 -28.73 -34.32
CA VAL A 851 -19.28 -29.32 -33.21
C VAL A 851 -20.79 -29.15 -33.39
N VAL A 852 -21.53 -30.25 -33.25
CA VAL A 852 -23.00 -30.28 -33.24
C VAL A 852 -23.49 -30.98 -31.99
N ASN A 853 -24.34 -30.31 -31.21
CA ASN A 853 -24.97 -30.90 -30.05
C ASN A 853 -25.93 -32.04 -30.47
N HIS A 854 -25.86 -33.21 -29.81
CA HIS A 854 -26.73 -34.36 -30.09
C HIS A 854 -28.22 -34.02 -29.95
N LYS A 855 -28.54 -33.15 -28.99
CA LYS A 855 -29.86 -32.57 -28.76
C LYS A 855 -29.67 -31.07 -28.50
N PRO A 856 -29.67 -30.22 -29.53
CA PRO A 856 -29.47 -28.80 -29.33
C PRO A 856 -30.53 -28.24 -28.37
N GLN A 857 -30.06 -27.47 -27.39
CA GLN A 857 -30.87 -26.79 -26.39
C GLN A 857 -30.92 -25.30 -26.77
N TYR A 858 -32.03 -24.89 -27.37
CA TYR A 858 -32.24 -23.52 -27.81
C TYR A 858 -32.85 -22.69 -26.68
N LEU A 859 -32.24 -21.55 -26.34
CA LEU A 859 -32.83 -20.58 -25.42
C LEU A 859 -33.74 -19.63 -26.18
N THR A 860 -35.03 -19.62 -25.84
CA THR A 860 -36.06 -18.81 -26.52
C THR A 860 -36.89 -18.04 -25.50
N GLU A 861 -37.20 -16.79 -25.83
CA GLU A 861 -38.21 -16.02 -25.11
C GLU A 861 -39.57 -16.70 -25.30
N SER A 862 -40.34 -16.83 -24.22
CA SER A 862 -41.64 -17.50 -24.30
C SER A 862 -42.55 -16.69 -25.23
N ILE A 863 -43.04 -17.31 -26.30
CA ILE A 863 -44.19 -16.77 -27.02
C ILE A 863 -45.36 -16.97 -26.05
N ALA A 864 -45.80 -15.89 -25.41
CA ALA A 864 -47.07 -15.88 -24.71
C ALA A 864 -48.12 -16.52 -25.63
N GLU A 865 -48.74 -17.61 -25.18
CA GLU A 865 -49.76 -18.33 -25.94
C GLU A 865 -50.72 -17.32 -26.57
N GLN A 866 -50.87 -17.37 -27.89
CA GLN A 866 -52.02 -16.74 -28.54
C GLN A 866 -53.28 -17.32 -27.89
N LYS A 867 -53.91 -16.55 -27.00
CA LYS A 867 -55.25 -16.87 -26.50
C LYS A 867 -56.14 -17.13 -27.72
N PRO A 868 -56.78 -18.32 -27.82
CA PRO A 868 -57.70 -18.56 -28.91
C PRO A 868 -58.84 -17.55 -28.82
N LEU A 869 -59.19 -16.97 -29.98
CA LEU A 869 -60.24 -15.97 -30.19
C LEU A 869 -61.58 -16.31 -29.52
#